data_AF-A0A8G1VXX4-F1
#
_entry.id   AF-A0A8G1VXX4-F1
#
_cell.length_a   1.000
_cell.length_b   1.000
_cell.length_c   1.000
_cell.angle_alpha   90.00
_cell.angle_beta   90.00
_cell.angle_gamma   90.00
#
_symmetry.space_group_name_H-M   'P 1'
#
loop_
_entity.id
_entity.type
_entity.pdbx_description
1 polymer ?
#
loop_
_entity_poly.entity_id
_entity_poly.type
_entity_poly.pdbx_seq_one_letter_code
_entity_poly.pdbx_strand_id
1 'polypeptide(L)'
;MHDDHPSPADQADQPTIITFDNSGDGPLRVPGFGTIPLTYELPSDARFAHGIQEWRQAPAVTARELAMTTAMNRLTDRPNWHVDVFDDGVVARWRQDSIASLAMNPLLSDRAWAWCVRELRDKAVEYRQKGHIRVLDTGSCVCKSDYVPARGTGELAGEFRRAVKPVLRALVQSGMVDWRSRLRLSIIDPTLFPLVYGRSPVLADGGRVELGDVWGAYQGATPLAPTHVDKRTDAADVQRQMEEARHVHVDDETAPHYRWSANYQALPCEVEFIGEAGSTQVRLTSYINNLHPMHKHLYRAIETLMSRAIPLWNDCLVQGQRGWKDILNQGQLGPVPLRIITYGVEWENELPEWLLAFRVPGSGRKRMYRKAREALLDSVGDDTDEGRRRHREAQERLDCYPDVEGNEEKELPPPESELWQRAKEYLELPGDGSDTPVPAPDDWQQDTWGKIQGNVKRLLRFCHPEPGTAFSYEEWKTARHNERAVVDLVRERKHWHDVPYEPLTPPHKPYTIRLQDTFRLQGLQIIVNMENIELTPDSGDYKGTDWHMEGQLNEHIVALAVFAYDIDNITEPRIAFRQNTKLDESFYRYREYKEQGRKWQWHPRLLPARRYGKNTHSDLNELAQILGFSSFDLDIDNHAARTWQDQGAVSLSQGRVIAFPNLLEHRVEPFSLADSSRPGHYRSITLHLVDPHYRICSTRNVPPQQHHWWAQAVGETLRAAARLPQEISDKIMQNTGSWPMGLPEARRHRRAFWQEHRWNNLVRMDRMDHPYFNC
;
A
#
# COMPACT_ATOMS: atom_id res chain seq x y z
N MET A 1 -39.27 3.49 13.69
CA MET A 1 -39.07 4.95 13.66
C MET A 1 -38.53 5.33 15.02
N HIS A 2 -37.21 5.29 15.16
CA HIS A 2 -36.51 5.94 16.25
C HIS A 2 -35.60 6.96 15.58
N ASP A 3 -35.91 8.23 15.83
CA ASP A 3 -35.14 9.37 15.38
C ASP A 3 -33.83 9.42 16.16
N ASP A 4 -32.74 9.03 15.50
CA ASP A 4 -31.38 9.34 15.95
C ASP A 4 -31.09 10.81 15.60
N HIS A 5 -31.49 11.72 16.49
CA HIS A 5 -30.87 13.04 16.52
C HIS A 5 -29.51 12.92 17.21
N PRO A 6 -28.41 13.34 16.57
CA PRO A 6 -27.10 13.35 17.22
C PRO A 6 -27.10 14.33 18.40
N SER A 7 -26.42 13.94 19.48
CA SER A 7 -26.29 14.74 20.69
C SER A 7 -25.67 16.11 20.40
N PRO A 8 -26.04 17.20 21.12
CA PRO A 8 -25.52 18.55 20.89
C PRO A 8 -24.01 18.73 21.10
N ALA A 9 -23.31 17.71 21.61
CA ALA A 9 -21.86 17.72 21.82
C ALA A 9 -21.04 17.38 20.56
N ASP A 10 -21.65 16.78 19.52
CA ASP A 10 -20.96 16.42 18.26
C ASP A 10 -20.94 17.55 17.21
N GLN A 11 -21.46 18.74 17.56
CA GLN A 11 -21.47 19.93 16.69
C GLN A 11 -20.46 21.02 17.11
N ALA A 12 -19.61 20.77 18.10
CA ALA A 12 -18.59 21.72 18.52
C ALA A 12 -17.26 21.48 17.76
N ASP A 13 -16.80 22.51 17.05
CA ASP A 13 -15.55 22.62 16.28
C ASP A 13 -15.38 21.71 15.05
N GLN A 14 -16.17 21.95 14.00
CA GLN A 14 -15.63 21.69 12.66
C GLN A 14 -14.53 22.74 12.38
N PRO A 15 -13.26 22.33 12.18
CA PRO A 15 -12.19 23.28 11.93
C PRO A 15 -12.52 24.11 10.69
N THR A 16 -12.34 25.43 10.78
CA THR A 16 -12.55 26.32 9.63
C THR A 16 -11.59 25.93 8.51
N ILE A 17 -12.11 25.33 7.44
CA ILE A 17 -11.31 24.92 6.29
C ILE A 17 -10.82 26.16 5.55
N ILE A 18 -9.50 26.33 5.46
CA ILE A 18 -8.89 27.40 4.69
C ILE A 18 -9.09 27.15 3.19
N THR A 19 -9.70 28.12 2.49
CA THR A 19 -9.78 28.10 1.02
C THR A 19 -8.44 28.46 0.39
N PHE A 20 -7.99 27.66 -0.57
CA PHE A 20 -6.77 27.91 -1.33
C PHE A 20 -7.05 28.63 -2.65
N ASP A 21 -6.16 29.53 -3.06
CA ASP A 21 -6.23 30.23 -4.33
C ASP A 21 -4.83 30.46 -4.92
N ASN A 22 -4.65 30.01 -6.15
CA ASN A 22 -3.45 30.24 -6.95
C ASN A 22 -3.77 30.75 -8.38
N SER A 23 -4.98 31.27 -8.59
CA SER A 23 -5.50 31.76 -9.88
C SER A 23 -4.65 32.89 -10.49
N GLY A 24 -4.06 33.72 -9.64
CA GLY A 24 -3.39 34.96 -10.01
C GLY A 24 -4.29 36.20 -9.97
N ASP A 25 -5.57 36.06 -9.62
CA ASP A 25 -6.52 37.18 -9.55
C ASP A 25 -6.38 38.01 -8.24
N GLY A 26 -5.53 37.55 -7.32
CA GLY A 26 -5.18 38.22 -6.08
C GLY A 26 -3.92 37.60 -5.45
N PRO A 27 -3.62 37.91 -4.17
CA PRO A 27 -2.48 37.34 -3.47
C PRO A 27 -2.53 35.81 -3.43
N LEU A 28 -1.36 35.19 -3.56
CA LEU A 28 -1.21 33.74 -3.54
C LEU A 28 -1.56 33.19 -2.15
N ARG A 29 -2.56 32.31 -2.09
CA ARG A 29 -3.08 31.69 -0.86
C ARG A 29 -2.98 30.18 -0.97
N VAL A 30 -1.80 29.64 -0.73
CA VAL A 30 -1.50 28.20 -0.74
C VAL A 30 -0.61 27.83 0.45
N PRO A 31 -0.53 26.55 0.87
CA PRO A 31 0.38 26.14 1.94
C PRO A 31 1.81 26.62 1.70
N GLY A 32 2.42 27.21 2.73
CA GLY A 32 3.76 27.81 2.65
C GLY A 32 3.77 29.26 2.17
N PHE A 33 2.62 29.85 1.79
CA PHE A 33 2.54 31.24 1.34
C PHE A 33 1.49 32.03 2.14
N GLY A 34 1.72 33.35 2.25
CA GLY A 34 0.84 34.25 3.00
C GLY A 34 0.72 33.82 4.47
N THR A 35 -0.51 33.66 4.95
CA THR A 35 -0.81 33.24 6.33
C THR A 35 -1.03 31.74 6.48
N ILE A 36 -0.87 30.94 5.42
CA ILE A 36 -1.15 29.50 5.43
C ILE A 36 0.15 28.74 5.75
N PRO A 37 0.23 28.02 6.87
CA PRO A 37 1.42 27.23 7.21
C PRO A 37 1.78 26.21 6.14
N LEU A 38 3.08 25.95 5.95
CA LEU A 38 3.58 24.88 5.07
C LEU A 38 3.03 23.51 5.45
N THR A 39 2.85 23.27 6.75
CA THR A 39 2.38 22.00 7.31
C THR A 39 0.86 21.94 7.48
N TYR A 40 0.11 22.85 6.83
CA TYR A 40 -1.35 22.83 6.90
C TYR A 40 -1.90 21.65 6.10
N GLU A 41 -2.71 20.82 6.74
CA GLU A 41 -3.43 19.72 6.11
C GLU A 41 -4.94 19.87 6.28
N LEU A 42 -5.68 19.57 5.22
CA LEU A 42 -7.11 19.34 5.29
C LEU A 42 -7.40 18.08 6.13
N PRO A 43 -8.53 18.04 6.86
CA PRO A 43 -9.04 16.82 7.47
C PRO A 43 -9.10 15.67 6.45
N SER A 44 -8.83 14.44 6.89
CA SER A 44 -8.73 13.28 5.98
C SER A 44 -9.99 13.07 5.14
N ASP A 45 -11.18 13.36 5.67
CA ASP A 45 -12.46 13.25 4.95
C ASP A 45 -12.74 14.38 3.94
N ALA A 46 -11.93 15.44 3.93
CA ALA A 46 -12.03 16.57 3.01
C ALA A 46 -11.02 16.49 1.86
N ARG A 47 -10.31 15.36 1.72
CA ARG A 47 -9.26 15.15 0.71
C ARG A 47 -9.17 13.69 0.26
N PHE A 48 -8.31 13.42 -0.73
CA PHE A 48 -7.96 12.04 -1.06
C PHE A 48 -6.96 11.47 -0.05
N ALA A 49 -6.96 10.15 0.07
CA ALA A 49 -6.03 9.41 0.90
C ALA A 49 -4.60 9.49 0.36
N HIS A 50 -3.60 9.42 1.24
CA HIS A 50 -2.20 9.20 0.85
C HIS A 50 -1.47 8.19 1.77
N GLY A 51 -0.46 7.50 1.23
CA GLY A 51 0.31 6.47 1.93
C GLY A 51 1.37 6.99 2.88
N ILE A 52 1.66 8.31 2.85
CA ILE A 52 2.75 8.89 3.65
C ILE A 52 2.54 8.64 5.15
N GLN A 53 1.37 8.96 5.71
CA GLN A 53 1.16 8.90 7.16
C GLN A 53 -0.03 8.05 7.61
N GLU A 54 -1.11 7.99 6.82
CA GLU A 54 -2.43 7.58 7.35
C GLU A 54 -2.96 6.27 6.76
N TRP A 55 -2.75 6.04 5.45
CA TRP A 55 -3.34 4.88 4.79
C TRP A 55 -2.63 3.59 5.15
N ARG A 56 -3.43 2.60 5.54
CA ARG A 56 -3.03 1.22 5.71
C ARG A 56 -4.18 0.31 5.30
N GLN A 57 -3.86 -0.84 4.76
CA GLN A 57 -4.85 -1.88 4.55
C GLN A 57 -5.32 -2.42 5.92
N ALA A 58 -6.61 -2.30 6.21
CA ALA A 58 -7.25 -2.93 7.35
C ALA A 58 -8.67 -3.38 6.96
N PRO A 59 -9.03 -4.67 7.15
CA PRO A 59 -8.19 -5.75 7.67
C PRO A 59 -7.13 -6.23 6.66
N ALA A 60 -6.17 -7.03 7.12
CA ALA A 60 -5.12 -7.60 6.28
C ALA A 60 -5.68 -8.51 5.18
N VAL A 61 -5.06 -8.49 4.00
CA VAL A 61 -5.49 -9.33 2.87
C VAL A 61 -5.04 -10.76 3.09
N THR A 62 -5.89 -11.74 2.85
CA THR A 62 -5.46 -13.15 2.95
C THR A 62 -4.53 -13.54 1.79
N ALA A 63 -3.60 -14.48 2.03
CA ALA A 63 -2.70 -15.02 1.01
C ALA A 63 -3.46 -15.59 -0.19
N ARG A 64 -4.60 -16.24 0.05
CA ARG A 64 -5.50 -16.70 -1.02
C ARG A 64 -6.07 -15.56 -1.85
N GLU A 65 -6.52 -14.47 -1.23
CA GLU A 65 -7.00 -13.32 -2.00
C GLU A 65 -5.88 -12.67 -2.82
N LEU A 66 -4.65 -12.57 -2.28
CA LEU A 66 -3.48 -12.13 -3.06
C LEU A 66 -3.19 -13.06 -4.25
N ALA A 67 -3.34 -14.37 -4.08
CA ALA A 67 -3.21 -15.34 -5.17
C ALA A 67 -4.30 -15.17 -6.23
N MET A 68 -5.55 -14.89 -5.82
CA MET A 68 -6.68 -14.61 -6.71
C MET A 68 -6.43 -13.35 -7.56
N THR A 69 -6.07 -12.23 -6.93
CA THR A 69 -5.81 -10.97 -7.65
C THR A 69 -4.60 -11.08 -8.58
N THR A 70 -3.56 -11.81 -8.17
CA THR A 70 -2.40 -12.12 -9.02
C THR A 70 -2.80 -12.93 -10.26
N ALA A 71 -3.65 -13.95 -10.10
CA ALA A 71 -4.15 -14.76 -11.21
C ALA A 71 -4.94 -13.90 -12.20
N MET A 72 -5.88 -13.08 -11.71
CA MET A 72 -6.67 -12.18 -12.54
C MET A 72 -5.81 -11.14 -13.26
N ASN A 73 -4.80 -10.57 -12.59
CA ASN A 73 -3.86 -9.64 -13.21
C ASN A 73 -3.13 -10.29 -14.41
N ARG A 74 -2.60 -11.51 -14.24
CA ARG A 74 -1.91 -12.23 -15.33
C ARG A 74 -2.85 -12.63 -16.47
N LEU A 75 -4.07 -13.08 -16.16
CA LEU A 75 -5.04 -13.47 -17.19
C LEU A 75 -5.47 -12.27 -18.05
N THR A 76 -5.57 -11.09 -17.44
CA THR A 76 -5.96 -9.85 -18.12
C THR A 76 -4.85 -9.23 -18.97
N ASP A 77 -3.62 -9.78 -18.93
CA ASP A 77 -2.54 -9.45 -19.88
C ASP A 77 -2.65 -10.22 -21.20
N ARG A 78 -3.48 -11.26 -21.25
CA ARG A 78 -3.67 -12.03 -22.48
C ARG A 78 -4.44 -11.19 -23.51
N PRO A 79 -4.05 -11.24 -24.80
CA PRO A 79 -4.88 -10.68 -25.87
C PRO A 79 -6.29 -11.28 -25.81
N ASN A 80 -7.31 -10.46 -26.08
CA ASN A 80 -8.72 -10.88 -26.14
C ASN A 80 -9.30 -11.56 -24.87
N TRP A 81 -8.64 -11.44 -23.70
CA TRP A 81 -9.13 -12.03 -22.45
C TRP A 81 -10.61 -11.66 -22.15
N HIS A 82 -11.02 -10.44 -22.48
CA HIS A 82 -12.36 -9.89 -22.26
C HIS A 82 -13.43 -10.49 -23.18
N VAL A 83 -13.05 -11.29 -24.18
CA VAL A 83 -13.94 -12.10 -25.01
C VAL A 83 -13.84 -13.56 -24.58
N ASP A 84 -12.61 -14.05 -24.44
CA ASP A 84 -12.29 -15.44 -24.17
C ASP A 84 -12.79 -15.95 -22.81
N VAL A 85 -12.95 -15.07 -21.81
CA VAL A 85 -13.47 -15.43 -20.47
C VAL A 85 -14.91 -15.98 -20.50
N PHE A 86 -15.65 -15.75 -21.59
CA PHE A 86 -17.01 -16.25 -21.78
C PHE A 86 -17.06 -17.64 -22.44
N ASP A 87 -15.93 -18.18 -22.90
CA ASP A 87 -15.82 -19.54 -23.41
C ASP A 87 -15.30 -20.48 -22.31
N ASP A 88 -16.18 -21.35 -21.81
CA ASP A 88 -15.85 -22.30 -20.73
C ASP A 88 -14.72 -23.27 -21.12
N GLY A 89 -14.59 -23.63 -22.40
CA GLY A 89 -13.51 -24.47 -22.90
C GLY A 89 -12.16 -23.75 -22.87
N VAL A 90 -12.15 -22.44 -23.18
CA VAL A 90 -10.96 -21.59 -23.03
C VAL A 90 -10.62 -21.40 -21.55
N VAL A 91 -11.59 -21.13 -20.68
CA VAL A 91 -11.37 -20.96 -19.25
C VAL A 91 -10.88 -22.26 -18.60
N ALA A 92 -11.40 -23.42 -18.99
CA ALA A 92 -10.90 -24.72 -18.55
C ALA A 92 -9.45 -24.94 -18.97
N ARG A 93 -9.09 -24.58 -20.21
CA ARG A 93 -7.69 -24.53 -20.65
C ARG A 93 -6.89 -23.53 -19.86
N TRP A 94 -7.38 -22.32 -19.55
CA TRP A 94 -6.61 -21.40 -18.71
C TRP A 94 -6.31 -21.97 -17.33
N ARG A 95 -7.24 -22.75 -16.76
CA ARG A 95 -7.01 -23.45 -15.51
C ARG A 95 -5.91 -24.51 -15.60
N GLN A 96 -5.79 -25.18 -16.75
CA GLN A 96 -4.82 -26.25 -17.01
C GLN A 96 -3.47 -25.73 -17.56
N ASP A 97 -3.50 -24.83 -18.54
CA ASP A 97 -2.39 -24.35 -19.38
C ASP A 97 -1.64 -23.15 -18.82
N SER A 98 -2.13 -22.45 -17.79
CA SER A 98 -1.58 -21.12 -17.51
C SER A 98 -0.42 -21.13 -16.53
N ILE A 99 0.78 -21.36 -17.07
CA ILE A 99 2.08 -21.05 -16.47
C ILE A 99 2.35 -21.98 -15.28
N ALA A 100 3.53 -22.60 -15.19
CA ALA A 100 3.90 -23.59 -14.17
C ALA A 100 3.68 -23.18 -12.67
N SER A 101 3.10 -22.01 -12.36
CA SER A 101 2.85 -21.47 -11.02
C SER A 101 1.38 -21.19 -10.63
N LEU A 102 0.36 -21.24 -11.51
CA LEU A 102 -1.03 -20.92 -11.10
C LEU A 102 -1.85 -22.17 -10.74
N ALA A 103 -1.80 -23.21 -11.56
CA ALA A 103 -2.49 -24.48 -11.28
C ALA A 103 -1.90 -25.26 -10.09
N MET A 104 -0.61 -25.04 -9.79
CA MET A 104 0.09 -25.64 -8.66
C MET A 104 0.03 -24.77 -7.39
N ASN A 105 -0.63 -23.61 -7.43
CA ASN A 105 -0.80 -22.80 -6.23
C ASN A 105 -1.93 -23.39 -5.38
N PRO A 106 -1.64 -24.01 -4.22
CA PRO A 106 -2.67 -24.63 -3.38
C PRO A 106 -3.72 -23.62 -2.88
N LEU A 107 -3.42 -22.32 -2.95
CA LEU A 107 -4.34 -21.26 -2.55
C LEU A 107 -5.45 -21.02 -3.59
N LEU A 108 -5.26 -21.37 -4.87
CA LEU A 108 -6.30 -21.28 -5.91
C LEU A 108 -7.20 -22.54 -5.91
N SER A 109 -7.97 -22.67 -4.83
CA SER A 109 -9.01 -23.71 -4.71
C SER A 109 -10.06 -23.63 -5.82
N ASP A 110 -10.90 -24.67 -5.96
CA ASP A 110 -12.06 -24.65 -6.86
C ASP A 110 -12.98 -23.44 -6.63
N ARG A 111 -13.22 -23.10 -5.36
CA ARG A 111 -14.05 -21.96 -4.97
C ARG A 111 -13.40 -20.63 -5.33
N ALA A 112 -12.09 -20.48 -5.06
CA ALA A 112 -11.34 -19.29 -5.41
C ALA A 112 -11.27 -19.08 -6.93
N TRP A 113 -11.03 -20.16 -7.70
CA TRP A 113 -11.02 -20.10 -9.16
C TRP A 113 -12.39 -19.71 -9.72
N ALA A 114 -13.47 -20.36 -9.24
CA ALA A 114 -14.83 -20.03 -9.66
C ALA A 114 -15.18 -18.57 -9.37
N TRP A 115 -14.73 -18.02 -8.24
CA TRP A 115 -14.87 -16.61 -7.92
C TRP A 115 -14.11 -15.71 -8.92
N CYS A 116 -12.83 -15.99 -9.17
CA CYS A 116 -12.03 -15.25 -10.15
C CYS A 116 -12.68 -15.21 -11.54
N VAL A 117 -13.24 -16.33 -12.00
CA VAL A 117 -13.92 -16.39 -13.32
C VAL A 117 -15.15 -15.49 -13.37
N ARG A 118 -15.98 -15.50 -12.30
CA ARG A 118 -17.15 -14.61 -12.22
C ARG A 118 -16.74 -13.14 -12.25
N GLU A 119 -15.70 -12.80 -11.49
CA GLU A 119 -15.17 -11.45 -11.44
C GLU A 119 -14.56 -11.00 -12.76
N LEU A 120 -13.79 -11.86 -13.42
CA LEU A 120 -13.25 -11.58 -14.75
C LEU A 120 -14.35 -11.36 -15.79
N ARG A 121 -15.47 -12.08 -15.72
CA ARG A 121 -16.63 -11.87 -16.60
C ARG A 121 -17.27 -10.51 -16.39
N ASP A 122 -17.46 -10.10 -15.14
CA ASP A 122 -17.97 -8.76 -14.81
C ASP A 122 -16.98 -7.66 -15.28
N LYS A 123 -15.70 -7.83 -14.97
CA LYS A 123 -14.63 -6.92 -15.41
C LYS A 123 -14.52 -6.84 -16.92
N ALA A 124 -14.78 -7.92 -17.66
CA ALA A 124 -14.78 -7.92 -19.11
C ALA A 124 -15.91 -7.07 -19.70
N VAL A 125 -17.09 -7.06 -19.07
CA VAL A 125 -18.20 -6.17 -19.46
C VAL A 125 -17.81 -4.71 -19.21
N GLU A 126 -17.26 -4.39 -18.04
CA GLU A 126 -16.79 -3.05 -17.71
C GLU A 126 -15.68 -2.58 -18.66
N TYR A 127 -14.71 -3.45 -18.97
CA TYR A 127 -13.58 -3.15 -19.84
C TYR A 127 -14.03 -2.74 -21.24
N ARG A 128 -15.05 -3.39 -21.80
CA ARG A 128 -15.62 -3.03 -23.12
C ARG A 128 -16.21 -1.61 -23.14
N GLN A 129 -16.69 -1.11 -22.00
CA GLN A 129 -17.25 0.24 -21.87
C GLN A 129 -16.18 1.28 -21.54
N LYS A 130 -15.28 0.95 -20.61
CA LYS A 130 -14.30 1.88 -20.02
C LYS A 130 -12.96 1.94 -20.78
N GLY A 131 -12.58 0.88 -21.50
CA GLY A 131 -11.26 0.74 -22.14
C GLY A 131 -10.09 0.51 -21.17
N HIS A 132 -10.37 0.28 -19.89
CA HIS A 132 -9.36 -0.01 -18.86
C HIS A 132 -9.94 -0.92 -17.77
N ILE A 133 -9.08 -1.50 -16.95
CA ILE A 133 -9.44 -2.48 -15.92
C ILE A 133 -8.67 -2.24 -14.61
N ARG A 134 -9.31 -2.52 -13.48
CA ARG A 134 -8.65 -2.65 -12.17
C ARG A 134 -8.03 -4.04 -11.98
N VAL A 135 -6.81 -4.06 -11.51
CA VAL A 135 -6.02 -5.24 -11.13
C VAL A 135 -5.36 -5.01 -9.78
N LEU A 136 -4.92 -6.11 -9.14
CA LEU A 136 -4.40 -6.09 -7.77
C LEU A 136 -5.38 -5.38 -6.81
N ASP A 137 -6.68 -5.53 -7.08
CA ASP A 137 -7.74 -4.78 -6.44
C ASP A 137 -8.18 -5.45 -5.13
N THR A 138 -7.58 -4.97 -4.05
CA THR A 138 -7.94 -5.24 -2.65
C THR A 138 -8.49 -3.94 -2.05
N GLY A 139 -8.10 -3.51 -0.84
CA GLY A 139 -8.48 -2.19 -0.34
C GLY A 139 -7.89 -1.03 -1.15
N SER A 140 -6.87 -1.27 -1.98
CA SER A 140 -6.37 -0.36 -3.00
C SER A 140 -6.23 -1.13 -4.32
N CYS A 141 -5.99 -0.45 -5.45
CA CYS A 141 -5.87 -1.10 -6.74
C CYS A 141 -4.96 -0.37 -7.72
N VAL A 142 -4.55 -1.08 -8.78
CA VAL A 142 -3.88 -0.54 -9.94
C VAL A 142 -4.82 -0.63 -11.14
N CYS A 143 -4.97 0.44 -11.90
CA CYS A 143 -5.67 0.43 -13.18
C CYS A 143 -4.66 0.24 -14.32
N LYS A 144 -5.01 -0.56 -15.33
CA LYS A 144 -4.24 -0.68 -16.57
C LYS A 144 -5.11 -0.54 -17.81
N SER A 145 -4.55 0.08 -18.85
CA SER A 145 -5.17 0.20 -20.16
C SER A 145 -4.14 -0.01 -21.26
N ASP A 146 -4.44 -0.96 -22.16
CA ASP A 146 -3.67 -1.21 -23.39
C ASP A 146 -4.20 -0.41 -24.59
N TYR A 147 -5.39 0.19 -24.44
CA TYR A 147 -6.04 0.95 -25.49
C TYR A 147 -5.88 2.46 -25.24
N VAL A 148 -4.79 3.02 -25.76
CA VAL A 148 -4.46 4.45 -25.60
C VAL A 148 -4.38 5.15 -26.97
N PRO A 149 -5.52 5.39 -27.66
CA PRO A 149 -5.49 6.04 -28.97
C PRO A 149 -5.03 7.50 -28.87
N ALA A 150 -4.39 7.99 -29.93
CA ALA A 150 -4.03 9.40 -30.07
C ALA A 150 -5.27 10.31 -30.25
N ARG A 151 -5.08 11.65 -30.23
CA ARG A 151 -6.12 12.61 -30.65
C ARG A 151 -6.37 12.56 -32.17
N GLY A 152 -5.35 12.22 -32.97
CA GLY A 152 -5.45 12.03 -34.42
C GLY A 152 -5.58 10.54 -34.82
N THR A 153 -5.17 10.21 -36.05
CA THR A 153 -5.09 8.82 -36.52
C THR A 153 -3.86 8.11 -35.96
N GLY A 154 -4.03 7.00 -35.24
CA GLY A 154 -2.95 6.11 -34.79
C GLY A 154 -2.78 6.01 -33.27
N GLU A 155 -1.61 5.54 -32.85
CA GLU A 155 -1.27 5.26 -31.44
C GLU A 155 -0.53 6.42 -30.76
N LEU A 156 -0.87 6.71 -29.50
CA LEU A 156 -0.24 7.79 -28.72
C LEU A 156 1.27 7.59 -28.54
N ALA A 157 1.72 6.34 -28.39
CA ALA A 157 3.15 5.98 -28.32
C ALA A 157 3.94 6.50 -29.53
N GLY A 158 3.36 6.37 -30.73
CA GLY A 158 3.94 6.91 -31.96
C GLY A 158 4.03 8.44 -31.98
N GLU A 159 3.07 9.15 -31.40
CA GLU A 159 3.11 10.61 -31.26
C GLU A 159 4.23 11.05 -30.31
N PHE A 160 4.37 10.41 -29.15
CA PHE A 160 5.47 10.68 -28.22
C PHE A 160 6.84 10.47 -28.88
N ARG A 161 7.05 9.33 -29.57
CA ARG A 161 8.31 9.06 -30.31
C ARG A 161 8.66 10.15 -31.32
N ARG A 162 7.67 10.79 -31.96
CA ARG A 162 7.90 11.91 -32.89
C ARG A 162 8.14 13.22 -32.15
N ALA A 163 7.35 13.51 -31.12
CA ALA A 163 7.38 14.76 -30.37
C ALA A 163 8.64 14.92 -29.51
N VAL A 164 9.24 13.83 -29.04
CA VAL A 164 10.46 13.84 -28.22
C VAL A 164 11.72 14.13 -29.03
N LYS A 165 11.78 13.73 -30.30
CA LYS A 165 12.99 13.88 -31.15
C LYS A 165 13.50 15.33 -31.21
N PRO A 166 12.66 16.37 -31.46
CA PRO A 166 13.12 17.77 -31.44
C PRO A 166 13.63 18.23 -30.07
N VAL A 167 13.01 17.75 -28.97
CA VAL A 167 13.43 18.09 -27.60
C VAL A 167 14.83 17.55 -27.32
N LEU A 168 15.06 16.26 -27.60
CA LEU A 168 16.37 15.63 -27.43
C LEU A 168 17.45 16.30 -28.29
N ARG A 169 17.14 16.66 -29.54
CA ARG A 169 18.07 17.41 -30.40
C ARG A 169 18.45 18.75 -29.79
N ALA A 170 17.48 19.50 -29.28
CA ALA A 170 17.73 20.78 -28.63
C ALA A 170 18.61 20.62 -27.38
N LEU A 171 18.32 19.64 -26.52
CA LEU A 171 19.11 19.33 -25.32
C LEU A 171 20.56 18.92 -25.66
N VAL A 172 20.76 18.13 -26.73
CA VAL A 172 22.09 17.75 -27.21
C VAL A 172 22.84 18.96 -27.74
N GLN A 173 22.20 19.79 -28.56
CA GLN A 173 22.82 21.00 -29.13
C GLN A 173 23.21 22.03 -28.06
N SER A 174 22.42 22.14 -27.00
CA SER A 174 22.70 23.06 -25.89
C SER A 174 23.64 22.48 -24.82
N GLY A 175 24.06 21.21 -24.95
CA GLY A 175 24.88 20.53 -23.94
C GLY A 175 24.15 20.32 -22.60
N MET A 176 22.81 20.33 -22.60
CA MET A 176 21.96 20.24 -21.41
C MET A 176 21.35 18.86 -21.20
N VAL A 177 21.82 17.86 -21.95
CA VAL A 177 21.46 16.47 -21.72
C VAL A 177 21.75 16.07 -20.28
N ASP A 178 20.74 15.53 -19.60
CA ASP A 178 20.83 15.20 -18.18
C ASP A 178 20.86 13.68 -17.97
N TRP A 179 22.06 13.14 -18.00
CA TRP A 179 22.33 11.76 -17.59
C TRP A 179 22.39 11.69 -16.07
N ARG A 180 21.39 11.04 -15.45
CA ARG A 180 21.34 10.79 -14.00
C ARG A 180 22.22 9.61 -13.58
N SER A 181 22.45 8.68 -14.50
CA SER A 181 23.40 7.59 -14.35
C SER A 181 23.93 7.20 -15.73
N ARG A 182 24.77 6.16 -15.82
CA ARG A 182 25.21 5.60 -17.12
C ARG A 182 24.05 5.11 -18.00
N LEU A 183 22.90 4.80 -17.39
CA LEU A 183 21.75 4.19 -18.08
C LEU A 183 20.53 5.12 -18.11
N ARG A 184 20.40 6.06 -17.17
CA ARG A 184 19.19 6.87 -16.97
C ARG A 184 19.35 8.27 -17.52
N LEU A 185 18.58 8.59 -18.56
CA LEU A 185 18.48 9.90 -19.18
C LEU A 185 17.15 10.56 -18.81
N SER A 186 17.19 11.75 -18.21
CA SER A 186 15.98 12.52 -17.92
C SER A 186 15.73 13.56 -19.01
N ILE A 187 14.50 13.60 -19.53
CA ILE A 187 14.04 14.59 -20.51
C ILE A 187 13.29 15.72 -19.78
N ILE A 188 12.43 15.34 -18.83
CA ILE A 188 11.72 16.26 -17.95
C ILE A 188 11.96 15.79 -16.53
N ASP A 189 12.70 16.57 -15.75
CA ASP A 189 12.97 16.28 -14.34
C ASP A 189 12.24 17.30 -13.46
N PRO A 190 11.17 16.94 -12.73
CA PRO A 190 10.43 17.92 -11.94
C PRO A 190 11.25 18.54 -10.79
N THR A 191 12.38 17.93 -10.42
CA THR A 191 13.25 18.33 -9.30
C THR A 191 14.50 19.08 -9.74
N LEU A 192 14.77 19.25 -11.05
CA LEU A 192 15.99 19.92 -11.52
C LEU A 192 15.95 21.43 -11.27
N PHE A 193 14.81 22.07 -11.54
CA PHE A 193 14.55 23.48 -11.23
C PHE A 193 13.31 23.57 -10.32
N PRO A 194 13.41 23.15 -9.05
CA PRO A 194 12.30 23.19 -8.12
C PRO A 194 12.03 24.63 -7.66
N LEU A 195 10.91 24.86 -6.96
CA LEU A 195 10.80 26.04 -6.11
C LEU A 195 11.82 25.91 -4.98
N VAL A 196 12.65 26.94 -4.78
CA VAL A 196 13.58 27.05 -3.67
C VAL A 196 13.11 28.18 -2.77
N TYR A 197 12.65 27.83 -1.57
CA TYR A 197 12.17 28.80 -0.58
C TYR A 197 13.29 29.80 -0.23
N GLY A 198 12.96 31.08 -0.16
CA GLY A 198 13.93 32.17 0.03
C GLY A 198 14.79 32.54 -1.20
N ARG A 199 14.62 31.87 -2.35
CA ARG A 199 15.51 32.06 -3.52
C ARG A 199 14.78 32.19 -4.85
N SER A 200 13.69 31.47 -5.05
CA SER A 200 12.90 31.51 -6.30
C SER A 200 12.00 32.75 -6.35
N PRO A 201 11.93 33.47 -7.48
CA PRO A 201 10.94 34.53 -7.69
C PRO A 201 9.53 33.97 -7.78
N VAL A 202 8.54 34.65 -7.20
CA VAL A 202 7.12 34.23 -7.22
C VAL A 202 6.21 35.44 -7.45
N LEU A 203 5.11 35.22 -8.15
CA LEU A 203 3.97 36.14 -8.28
C LEU A 203 3.08 36.04 -7.03
N ALA A 204 3.61 36.47 -5.87
CA ALA A 204 2.93 36.30 -4.57
C ALA A 204 1.76 37.28 -4.36
N ASP A 205 1.81 38.46 -4.98
CA ASP A 205 0.80 39.52 -4.80
C ASP A 205 -0.28 39.53 -5.89
N GLY A 206 -0.20 38.59 -6.84
CA GLY A 206 -1.10 38.47 -8.00
C GLY A 206 -0.37 38.38 -9.34
N GLY A 207 -1.13 38.08 -10.39
CA GLY A 207 -0.64 37.78 -11.73
C GLY A 207 -0.40 36.29 -11.99
N ARG A 208 -0.14 35.96 -13.26
CA ARG A 208 0.14 34.59 -13.70
C ARG A 208 1.12 34.55 -14.87
N VAL A 209 1.82 33.43 -15.00
CA VAL A 209 2.70 33.12 -16.13
C VAL A 209 1.84 32.65 -17.30
N GLU A 210 1.77 33.46 -18.35
CA GLU A 210 1.04 33.15 -19.58
C GLU A 210 1.89 32.26 -20.51
N LEU A 211 1.30 31.19 -21.04
CA LEU A 211 2.02 30.25 -21.93
C LEU A 211 2.58 30.89 -23.20
N GLY A 212 1.91 31.94 -23.70
CA GLY A 212 2.31 32.68 -24.90
C GLY A 212 3.47 33.66 -24.65
N ASP A 213 3.63 34.12 -23.42
CA ASP A 213 4.70 35.02 -22.99
C ASP A 213 5.10 34.72 -21.54
N VAL A 214 5.92 33.69 -21.38
CA VAL A 214 6.39 33.26 -20.06
C VAL A 214 7.35 34.26 -19.41
N TRP A 215 7.89 35.21 -20.19
CA TRP A 215 8.87 36.19 -19.71
C TRP A 215 8.23 37.48 -19.23
N GLY A 216 7.07 37.85 -19.79
CA GLY A 216 6.28 38.99 -19.30
C GLY A 216 5.98 38.91 -17.80
N ALA A 217 5.86 37.70 -17.26
CA ALA A 217 5.68 37.45 -15.83
C ALA A 217 6.77 38.07 -14.94
N TYR A 218 8.00 38.23 -15.43
CA TYR A 218 9.08 38.85 -14.66
C TYR A 218 8.87 40.35 -14.37
N GLN A 219 7.98 41.02 -15.10
CA GLN A 219 7.66 42.43 -14.83
C GLN A 219 6.83 42.62 -13.55
N GLY A 220 6.02 41.60 -13.19
CA GLY A 220 5.21 41.57 -11.96
C GLY A 220 5.79 40.68 -10.86
N ALA A 221 6.79 39.85 -11.17
CA ALA A 221 7.41 38.99 -10.19
C ALA A 221 8.46 39.74 -9.36
N THR A 222 8.13 40.09 -8.11
CA THR A 222 9.02 39.99 -6.92
C THR A 222 8.31 40.47 -5.66
N PRO A 223 7.99 39.53 -4.74
CA PRO A 223 8.95 39.04 -3.75
C PRO A 223 9.46 37.60 -3.98
N LEU A 224 10.54 37.23 -3.28
CA LEU A 224 11.05 35.85 -3.24
C LEU A 224 10.05 34.94 -2.52
N ALA A 225 10.05 33.66 -2.86
CA ALA A 225 9.35 32.65 -2.08
C ALA A 225 9.72 32.79 -0.59
N PRO A 226 8.75 32.71 0.34
CA PRO A 226 9.00 32.90 1.77
C PRO A 226 9.97 31.83 2.30
N THR A 227 10.75 32.17 3.33
CA THR A 227 11.59 31.18 4.02
C THR A 227 10.78 30.43 5.07
N HIS A 228 11.13 29.17 5.28
CA HIS A 228 10.57 28.34 6.33
C HIS A 228 11.66 27.84 7.26
N VAL A 229 11.29 27.62 8.53
CA VAL A 229 12.21 27.06 9.52
C VAL A 229 12.25 25.55 9.33
N ASP A 230 13.43 25.03 9.01
CA ASP A 230 13.69 23.59 8.99
C ASP A 230 13.79 23.06 10.43
N LYS A 231 12.86 22.19 10.81
CA LYS A 231 12.77 21.61 12.15
C LYS A 231 13.50 20.27 12.28
N ARG A 232 14.18 19.80 11.23
CA ARG A 232 14.94 18.54 11.24
C ARG A 232 16.29 18.76 11.90
N THR A 233 16.35 18.66 13.22
CA THR A 233 17.58 18.93 14.01
C THR A 233 18.63 17.82 13.91
N ASP A 234 18.24 16.63 13.47
CA ASP A 234 19.05 15.41 13.40
C ASP A 234 19.40 14.98 11.96
N ALA A 235 19.16 15.81 10.95
CA ALA A 235 19.38 15.47 9.54
C ALA A 235 20.82 15.03 9.21
N ALA A 236 21.83 15.63 9.87
CA ALA A 236 23.23 15.23 9.73
C ALA A 236 23.49 13.83 10.30
N ASP A 237 22.78 13.47 11.37
CA ASP A 237 22.87 12.15 12.00
C ASP A 237 22.25 11.08 11.10
N VAL A 238 21.04 11.34 10.59
CA VAL A 238 20.35 10.49 9.61
C VAL A 238 21.23 10.25 8.39
N GLN A 239 21.85 11.31 7.85
CA GLN A 239 22.75 11.18 6.71
C GLN A 239 23.97 10.30 7.03
N ARG A 240 24.57 10.45 8.21
CA ARG A 240 25.69 9.60 8.65
C ARG A 240 25.28 8.13 8.76
N GLN A 241 24.13 7.85 9.37
CA GLN A 241 23.60 6.48 9.49
C GLN A 241 23.40 5.83 8.10
N MET A 242 22.90 6.59 7.12
CA MET A 242 22.73 6.13 5.74
C MET A 242 24.04 5.81 5.04
N GLU A 243 25.06 6.66 5.21
CA GLU A 243 26.39 6.48 4.61
C GLU A 243 27.13 5.27 5.20
N GLU A 244 26.91 4.99 6.49
CA GLU A 244 27.40 3.80 7.18
C GLU A 244 26.58 2.53 6.85
N ALA A 245 25.60 2.63 5.94
CA ALA A 245 24.67 1.56 5.58
C ALA A 245 23.97 0.91 6.79
N ARG A 246 23.73 1.70 7.84
CA ARG A 246 22.96 1.29 9.01
C ARG A 246 21.46 1.46 8.76
N HIS A 247 20.67 0.76 9.58
CA HIS A 247 19.25 1.08 9.73
C HIS A 247 19.13 2.51 10.30
N VAL A 248 18.25 3.32 9.70
CA VAL A 248 18.04 4.71 10.08
C VAL A 248 17.08 4.75 11.24
N HIS A 249 17.53 5.30 12.37
CA HIS A 249 16.72 5.55 13.55
C HIS A 249 16.59 7.06 13.80
N VAL A 250 15.37 7.52 14.03
CA VAL A 250 15.03 8.94 14.23
C VAL A 250 14.14 9.12 15.45
N ASP A 251 14.32 10.21 16.19
CA ASP A 251 13.53 10.53 17.39
C ASP A 251 12.04 10.78 17.07
N ASP A 252 11.15 10.54 18.05
CA ASP A 252 9.70 10.60 17.84
C ASP A 252 9.23 12.04 17.59
N GLU A 253 9.93 13.00 18.20
CA GLU A 253 9.63 14.42 18.07
C GLU A 253 10.08 14.95 16.70
N THR A 254 11.19 14.46 16.16
CA THR A 254 11.76 14.93 14.88
C THR A 254 11.19 14.21 13.66
N ALA A 255 10.81 12.93 13.78
CA ALA A 255 10.35 12.11 12.66
C ALA A 255 9.20 12.72 11.83
N PRO A 256 8.18 13.39 12.42
CA PRO A 256 7.15 14.07 11.65
C PRO A 256 7.69 15.17 10.73
N HIS A 257 8.77 15.86 11.10
CA HIS A 257 9.31 16.99 10.33
C HIS A 257 9.96 16.56 9.01
N TYR A 258 10.29 15.28 8.83
CA TYR A 258 10.78 14.74 7.57
C TYR A 258 9.71 14.63 6.49
N ARG A 259 8.42 14.68 6.87
CA ARG A 259 7.31 14.53 5.92
C ARG A 259 7.11 15.75 5.02
N TRP A 260 7.69 16.90 5.39
CA TRP A 260 7.65 18.15 4.63
C TRP A 260 9.07 18.61 4.28
N SER A 261 9.20 19.37 3.19
CA SER A 261 10.42 20.12 2.87
C SER A 261 10.24 21.61 3.15
N ALA A 262 11.03 22.13 4.09
CA ALA A 262 11.13 23.58 4.34
C ALA A 262 11.93 24.32 3.25
N ASN A 263 12.61 23.59 2.38
CA ASN A 263 13.58 24.13 1.42
C ASN A 263 13.08 24.08 -0.03
N TYR A 264 12.30 23.06 -0.39
CA TYR A 264 11.97 22.76 -1.78
C TYR A 264 10.50 22.37 -2.00
N GLN A 265 10.01 22.64 -3.20
CA GLN A 265 8.73 22.09 -3.69
C GLN A 265 8.82 21.85 -5.20
N ALA A 266 8.27 20.73 -5.68
CA ALA A 266 8.07 20.55 -7.12
C ALA A 266 6.97 21.49 -7.63
N LEU A 267 7.15 21.99 -8.85
CA LEU A 267 6.20 22.93 -9.47
C LEU A 267 5.27 22.17 -10.42
N PRO A 268 4.02 21.88 -10.03
CA PRO A 268 3.05 21.30 -10.96
C PRO A 268 2.75 22.29 -12.10
N CYS A 269 2.26 21.76 -13.21
CA CYS A 269 1.60 22.54 -14.24
C CYS A 269 0.08 22.55 -14.04
N GLU A 270 -0.55 23.58 -14.58
CA GLU A 270 -1.98 23.84 -14.46
C GLU A 270 -2.76 23.25 -15.62
N VAL A 271 -3.81 22.51 -15.29
CA VAL A 271 -4.60 21.74 -16.25
C VAL A 271 -6.06 22.13 -16.11
N GLU A 272 -6.67 22.63 -17.18
CA GLU A 272 -8.10 22.89 -17.23
C GLU A 272 -8.82 21.79 -18.03
N PHE A 273 -10.06 21.52 -17.67
CA PHE A 273 -10.91 20.64 -18.46
C PHE A 273 -11.55 21.41 -19.62
N ILE A 274 -11.62 20.75 -20.78
CA ILE A 274 -12.22 21.29 -22.00
C ILE A 274 -13.29 20.35 -22.54
N GLY A 275 -14.19 20.91 -23.35
CA GLY A 275 -15.34 20.20 -23.91
C GLY A 275 -16.55 20.19 -22.98
N GLU A 276 -17.51 19.33 -23.28
CA GLU A 276 -18.79 19.27 -22.58
C GLU A 276 -18.67 18.70 -21.15
N ALA A 277 -19.75 18.77 -20.38
CA ALA A 277 -19.84 18.13 -19.06
C ALA A 277 -19.54 16.61 -19.19
N GLY A 278 -18.79 16.04 -18.25
CA GLY A 278 -18.33 14.65 -18.31
C GLY A 278 -17.12 14.38 -19.21
N SER A 279 -16.69 15.32 -20.07
CA SER A 279 -15.46 15.19 -20.87
C SER A 279 -14.21 15.16 -19.98
N THR A 280 -13.31 14.20 -20.22
CA THR A 280 -11.98 14.17 -19.61
C THR A 280 -10.91 14.86 -20.45
N GLN A 281 -11.28 15.50 -21.57
CA GLN A 281 -10.32 16.25 -22.35
C GLN A 281 -9.78 17.42 -21.54
N VAL A 282 -8.48 17.65 -21.64
CA VAL A 282 -7.80 18.74 -20.93
C VAL A 282 -6.94 19.60 -21.83
N ARG A 283 -6.58 20.77 -21.30
CA ARG A 283 -5.60 21.71 -21.85
C ARG A 283 -4.68 22.21 -20.75
N LEU A 284 -3.39 22.35 -21.07
CA LEU A 284 -2.42 22.98 -20.18
C LEU A 284 -2.57 24.50 -20.25
N THR A 285 -2.61 25.16 -19.10
CA THR A 285 -2.73 26.63 -18.97
C THR A 285 -1.46 27.31 -18.45
N SER A 286 -0.52 26.52 -17.91
CA SER A 286 0.83 26.97 -17.54
C SER A 286 1.89 26.05 -18.14
N TYR A 287 3.15 26.48 -18.12
CA TYR A 287 4.25 25.68 -18.67
C TYR A 287 4.52 24.44 -17.81
N ILE A 288 5.01 23.36 -18.42
CA ILE A 288 5.51 22.19 -17.70
C ILE A 288 6.93 22.51 -17.22
N ASN A 289 7.18 22.38 -15.91
CA ASN A 289 8.51 22.64 -15.37
C ASN A 289 9.56 21.80 -16.12
N ASN A 290 10.64 22.43 -16.57
CA ASN A 290 11.71 21.81 -17.37
C ASN A 290 11.34 21.37 -18.79
N LEU A 291 10.18 21.79 -19.32
CA LEU A 291 9.85 21.65 -20.74
C LEU A 291 9.40 22.98 -21.35
N HIS A 292 10.21 23.53 -22.27
CA HIS A 292 9.93 24.84 -22.87
C HIS A 292 8.63 24.82 -23.72
N PRO A 293 7.73 25.82 -23.59
CA PRO A 293 6.44 25.88 -24.32
C PRO A 293 6.54 25.84 -25.86
N MET A 294 7.71 26.11 -26.42
CA MET A 294 7.96 25.99 -27.87
C MET A 294 7.77 24.55 -28.39
N HIS A 295 7.87 23.53 -27.53
CA HIS A 295 7.66 22.13 -27.90
C HIS A 295 6.17 21.73 -27.93
N LYS A 296 5.37 22.47 -28.70
CA LYS A 296 3.91 22.36 -28.78
C LYS A 296 3.39 20.94 -29.06
N HIS A 297 4.13 20.16 -29.86
CA HIS A 297 3.76 18.77 -30.16
C HIS A 297 3.83 17.86 -28.93
N LEU A 298 4.83 18.04 -28.07
CA LEU A 298 4.97 17.24 -26.85
C LEU A 298 3.92 17.65 -25.81
N TYR A 299 3.64 18.94 -25.66
CA TYR A 299 2.53 19.43 -24.83
C TYR A 299 1.19 18.78 -25.23
N ARG A 300 0.85 18.75 -26.52
CA ARG A 300 -0.39 18.11 -27.00
C ARG A 300 -0.44 16.60 -26.73
N ALA A 301 0.69 15.90 -26.85
CA ALA A 301 0.77 14.48 -26.52
C ALA A 301 0.55 14.24 -25.02
N ILE A 302 1.12 15.10 -24.17
CA ILE A 302 0.94 15.07 -22.71
C ILE A 302 -0.50 15.37 -22.32
N GLU A 303 -1.15 16.39 -22.89
CA GLU A 303 -2.58 16.67 -22.67
C GLU A 303 -3.46 15.47 -23.05
N THR A 304 -3.12 14.80 -24.15
CA THR A 304 -3.84 13.60 -24.59
C THR A 304 -3.65 12.49 -23.56
N LEU A 305 -2.43 12.25 -23.09
CA LEU A 305 -2.15 11.27 -22.04
C LEU A 305 -2.90 11.58 -20.74
N MET A 306 -2.87 12.84 -20.26
CA MET A 306 -3.61 13.29 -19.09
C MET A 306 -5.11 12.99 -19.23
N SER A 307 -5.68 13.29 -20.40
CA SER A 307 -7.10 13.01 -20.70
C SER A 307 -7.44 11.52 -20.59
N ARG A 308 -6.46 10.64 -20.84
CA ARG A 308 -6.62 9.17 -20.74
C ARG A 308 -6.28 8.64 -19.35
N ALA A 309 -5.45 9.33 -18.58
CA ALA A 309 -5.14 8.97 -17.20
C ALA A 309 -6.30 9.27 -16.24
N ILE A 310 -7.08 10.33 -16.48
CA ILE A 310 -8.18 10.76 -15.60
C ILE A 310 -9.20 9.64 -15.30
N PRO A 311 -9.74 8.89 -16.28
CA PRO A 311 -10.62 7.76 -15.99
C PRO A 311 -9.97 6.69 -15.11
N LEU A 312 -8.67 6.40 -15.32
CA LEU A 312 -7.98 5.40 -14.51
C LEU A 312 -7.77 5.89 -13.07
N TRP A 313 -7.48 7.18 -12.86
CA TRP A 313 -7.42 7.80 -11.54
C TRP A 313 -8.76 7.78 -10.82
N ASN A 314 -9.86 8.07 -11.53
CA ASN A 314 -11.22 7.99 -10.97
C ASN A 314 -11.52 6.60 -10.37
N ASP A 315 -11.00 5.53 -10.98
CA ASP A 315 -11.26 4.15 -10.56
C ASP A 315 -10.30 3.66 -9.45
N CYS A 316 -9.16 4.32 -9.22
CA CYS A 316 -8.15 3.88 -8.24
C CYS A 316 -7.92 4.82 -7.05
N LEU A 317 -8.33 6.10 -7.13
CA LEU A 317 -8.22 7.03 -6.02
C LEU A 317 -9.09 6.57 -4.84
N VAL A 318 -8.60 6.82 -3.62
CA VAL A 318 -9.33 6.52 -2.40
C VAL A 318 -9.81 7.82 -1.75
N GLN A 319 -11.11 7.90 -1.51
CA GLN A 319 -11.69 8.99 -0.72
C GLN A 319 -11.26 8.85 0.74
N GLY A 320 -10.67 9.90 1.31
CA GLY A 320 -10.31 9.88 2.72
C GLY A 320 -11.54 9.87 3.62
N GLN A 321 -11.40 9.37 4.85
CA GLN A 321 -12.52 9.22 5.79
C GLN A 321 -12.14 9.68 7.19
N ARG A 322 -13.15 10.05 7.99
CA ARG A 322 -12.95 10.40 9.41
C ARG A 322 -12.54 9.17 10.22
N GLY A 323 -11.78 9.40 11.28
CA GLY A 323 -11.42 8.34 12.23
C GLY A 323 -10.31 7.40 11.74
N TRP A 324 -9.59 7.72 10.66
CA TRP A 324 -8.42 6.93 10.25
C TRP A 324 -7.25 6.99 11.23
N LYS A 325 -7.19 8.04 12.06
CA LYS A 325 -6.25 8.15 13.18
C LYS A 325 -6.64 7.25 14.36
N ASP A 326 -7.85 6.71 14.39
CA ASP A 326 -8.26 5.76 15.42
C ASP A 326 -7.54 4.42 15.20
N ILE A 327 -6.76 4.02 16.18
CA ILE A 327 -6.01 2.76 16.16
C ILE A 327 -6.95 1.54 16.21
N LEU A 328 -8.17 1.69 16.72
CA LEU A 328 -9.17 0.62 16.82
C LEU A 328 -10.07 0.50 15.58
N ASN A 329 -9.92 1.41 14.60
CA ASN A 329 -10.63 1.34 13.32
C ASN A 329 -9.98 0.33 12.36
N GLN A 330 -10.74 -0.71 12.04
CA GLN A 330 -10.38 -1.83 11.16
C GLN A 330 -11.00 -1.73 9.75
N GLY A 331 -11.57 -0.60 9.36
CA GLY A 331 -12.18 -0.43 8.03
C GLY A 331 -11.64 0.77 7.26
N GLN A 332 -10.34 0.74 6.97
CA GLN A 332 -9.76 1.62 5.94
C GLN A 332 -9.99 0.99 4.56
N LEU A 333 -11.23 1.12 4.09
CA LEU A 333 -11.73 0.45 2.90
C LEU A 333 -11.67 1.39 1.69
N GLY A 334 -10.96 1.00 0.63
CA GLY A 334 -10.90 1.77 -0.61
C GLY A 334 -11.96 1.33 -1.63
N PRO A 335 -11.71 1.42 -2.94
CA PRO A 335 -12.75 1.31 -3.96
C PRO A 335 -13.31 -0.11 -4.13
N VAL A 336 -12.62 -1.14 -3.60
CA VAL A 336 -13.01 -2.54 -3.73
C VAL A 336 -13.01 -3.21 -2.34
N PRO A 337 -14.10 -3.87 -1.93
CA PRO A 337 -14.13 -4.63 -0.68
C PRO A 337 -13.32 -5.91 -0.79
N LEU A 338 -12.78 -6.39 0.33
CA LEU A 338 -12.10 -7.68 0.37
C LEU A 338 -13.06 -8.83 0.07
N ARG A 339 -12.53 -9.89 -0.56
CA ARG A 339 -13.27 -11.11 -0.91
C ARG A 339 -13.28 -12.09 0.25
N ILE A 340 -12.27 -12.02 1.13
CA ILE A 340 -12.07 -12.93 2.24
C ILE A 340 -11.59 -12.13 3.46
N ILE A 341 -12.39 -12.16 4.54
CA ILE A 341 -12.05 -11.52 5.81
C ILE A 341 -11.99 -12.60 6.88
N THR A 342 -10.93 -12.63 7.68
CA THR A 342 -10.84 -13.49 8.86
C THR A 342 -9.93 -12.86 9.91
N TYR A 343 -10.27 -13.09 11.17
CA TYR A 343 -9.47 -12.69 12.33
C TYR A 343 -8.99 -13.91 13.14
N GLY A 344 -9.06 -15.11 12.56
CA GLY A 344 -8.60 -16.32 13.24
C GLY A 344 -8.50 -17.52 12.31
N VAL A 345 -8.31 -18.69 12.91
CA VAL A 345 -8.04 -19.95 12.22
C VAL A 345 -9.17 -20.94 12.48
N GLU A 346 -9.77 -21.46 11.41
CA GLU A 346 -10.67 -22.61 11.48
C GLU A 346 -9.88 -23.91 11.36
N TRP A 347 -10.35 -24.95 12.03
CA TRP A 347 -9.67 -26.24 12.11
C TRP A 347 -10.61 -27.37 11.73
N GLU A 348 -10.09 -28.33 10.98
CA GLU A 348 -10.75 -29.59 10.65
C GLU A 348 -10.11 -30.75 11.40
N ASN A 349 -10.91 -31.79 11.64
CA ASN A 349 -10.52 -32.99 12.40
C ASN A 349 -10.05 -32.68 13.83
N GLU A 350 -10.66 -31.68 14.48
CA GLU A 350 -10.51 -31.48 15.92
C GLU A 350 -10.93 -32.74 16.68
N LEU A 351 -10.27 -32.99 17.83
CA LEU A 351 -10.57 -34.17 18.65
C LEU A 351 -12.05 -34.18 19.04
N PRO A 352 -12.82 -35.22 18.65
CA PRO A 352 -14.20 -35.38 19.12
C PRO A 352 -14.28 -35.48 20.66
N GLU A 353 -15.23 -34.77 21.27
CA GLU A 353 -15.36 -34.72 22.75
C GLU A 353 -15.55 -36.10 23.39
N TRP A 354 -16.25 -37.02 22.71
CA TRP A 354 -16.48 -38.37 23.23
C TRP A 354 -15.18 -39.17 23.42
N LEU A 355 -14.10 -38.85 22.69
CA LEU A 355 -12.80 -39.49 22.90
C LEU A 355 -12.15 -39.07 24.22
N LEU A 356 -12.59 -37.98 24.86
CA LEU A 356 -12.17 -37.62 26.21
C LEU A 356 -12.55 -38.69 27.24
N ALA A 357 -13.47 -39.62 26.93
CA ALA A 357 -13.76 -40.76 27.79
C ALA A 357 -12.52 -41.64 28.03
N PHE A 358 -11.64 -41.80 27.03
CA PHE A 358 -10.39 -42.55 27.12
C PHE A 358 -9.27 -41.80 27.86
N ARG A 359 -9.51 -40.54 28.21
CA ARG A 359 -8.57 -39.70 28.93
C ARG A 359 -8.70 -39.91 30.44
N VAL A 360 -7.91 -40.85 30.97
CA VAL A 360 -7.89 -41.22 32.39
C VAL A 360 -6.61 -40.71 33.07
N PRO A 361 -6.68 -40.02 34.22
CA PRO A 361 -5.48 -39.59 34.93
C PRO A 361 -4.65 -40.76 35.46
N GLY A 362 -3.33 -40.69 35.29
CA GLY A 362 -2.42 -41.73 35.80
C GLY A 362 -2.40 -41.81 37.33
N SER A 363 -2.16 -43.02 37.87
CA SER A 363 -2.15 -43.30 39.32
C SER A 363 -1.20 -42.39 40.12
N GLY A 364 -0.03 -42.08 39.55
CA GLY A 364 0.93 -41.15 40.15
C GLY A 364 0.39 -39.72 40.30
N ARG A 365 -0.35 -39.22 39.30
CA ARG A 365 -0.99 -37.89 39.35
C ARG A 365 -2.13 -37.86 40.36
N LYS A 366 -3.00 -38.88 40.34
CA LYS A 366 -4.09 -39.03 41.32
C LYS A 366 -3.54 -38.96 42.76
N ARG A 367 -2.42 -39.63 43.03
CA ARG A 367 -1.73 -39.57 44.34
C ARG A 367 -1.18 -38.18 44.69
N MET A 368 -0.56 -37.48 43.74
CA MET A 368 -0.01 -36.14 44.01
C MET A 368 -1.12 -35.10 44.24
N TYR A 369 -2.22 -35.18 43.50
CA TYR A 369 -3.40 -34.36 43.72
C TYR A 369 -4.00 -34.57 45.13
N ARG A 370 -4.15 -35.83 45.57
CA ARG A 370 -4.61 -36.14 46.93
C ARG A 370 -3.71 -35.50 47.99
N LYS A 371 -2.38 -35.64 47.85
CA LYS A 371 -1.42 -35.01 48.77
C LYS A 371 -1.49 -33.48 48.78
N ALA A 372 -1.67 -32.85 47.63
CA ALA A 372 -1.83 -31.40 47.53
C ALA A 372 -3.13 -30.93 48.21
N ARG A 373 -4.22 -31.68 48.01
CA ARG A 373 -5.52 -31.42 48.63
C ARG A 373 -5.49 -31.61 50.15
N GLU A 374 -4.81 -32.64 50.64
CA GLU A 374 -4.57 -32.87 52.07
C GLU A 374 -3.74 -31.71 52.68
N ALA A 375 -2.64 -31.32 52.04
CA ALA A 375 -1.81 -30.20 52.50
C ALA A 375 -2.58 -28.86 52.51
N LEU A 376 -3.53 -28.66 51.59
CA LEU A 376 -4.39 -27.48 51.59
C LEU A 376 -5.35 -27.51 52.78
N LEU A 377 -6.01 -28.65 53.03
CA LEU A 377 -6.92 -28.84 54.17
C LEU A 377 -6.18 -28.68 55.51
N ASP A 378 -4.97 -29.23 55.63
CA ASP A 378 -4.14 -29.15 56.85
C ASP A 378 -3.68 -27.72 57.18
N SER A 379 -3.69 -26.82 56.19
CA SER A 379 -3.35 -25.40 56.37
C SER A 379 -4.54 -24.51 56.77
N VAL A 380 -5.77 -25.05 56.72
CA VAL A 380 -6.99 -24.28 57.05
C VAL A 380 -7.05 -24.05 58.57
N GLY A 381 -7.08 -22.79 59.00
CA GLY A 381 -7.15 -22.39 60.42
C GLY A 381 -5.81 -22.03 61.07
N ASP A 382 -4.69 -22.07 60.33
CA ASP A 382 -3.39 -21.56 60.77
C ASP A 382 -3.16 -20.12 60.23
N ASP A 383 -3.54 -19.12 61.01
CA ASP A 383 -3.45 -17.69 60.65
C ASP A 383 -2.05 -17.08 60.83
N THR A 384 -1.01 -17.90 61.00
CA THR A 384 0.38 -17.42 61.01
C THR A 384 0.85 -17.07 59.59
N ASP A 385 1.91 -16.26 59.46
CA ASP A 385 2.53 -15.99 58.14
C ASP A 385 3.02 -17.27 57.46
N GLU A 386 3.51 -18.22 58.25
CA GLU A 386 3.93 -19.54 57.78
C GLU A 386 2.74 -20.40 57.33
N GLY A 387 1.62 -20.36 58.05
CA GLY A 387 0.36 -20.99 57.66
C GLY A 387 -0.18 -20.43 56.33
N ARG A 388 -0.21 -19.09 56.19
CA ARG A 388 -0.58 -18.42 54.92
C ARG A 388 0.34 -18.79 53.76
N ARG A 389 1.65 -18.91 54.00
CA ARG A 389 2.61 -19.36 52.98
C ARG A 389 2.34 -20.80 52.55
N ARG A 390 2.20 -21.73 53.50
CA ARG A 390 1.89 -23.15 53.23
C ARG A 390 0.56 -23.32 52.51
N HIS A 391 -0.46 -22.55 52.88
CA HIS A 391 -1.76 -22.53 52.20
C HIS A 391 -1.61 -22.10 50.74
N ARG A 392 -0.86 -21.02 50.49
CA ARG A 392 -0.58 -20.54 49.13
C ARG A 392 0.19 -21.58 48.31
N GLU A 393 1.25 -22.17 48.85
CA GLU A 393 2.02 -23.22 48.16
C GLU A 393 1.19 -24.48 47.89
N ALA A 394 0.32 -24.89 48.83
CA ALA A 394 -0.56 -26.03 48.65
C ALA A 394 -1.63 -25.75 47.58
N GLN A 395 -2.19 -24.54 47.55
CA GLN A 395 -3.10 -24.09 46.51
C GLN A 395 -2.41 -24.08 45.13
N GLU A 396 -1.21 -23.49 45.04
CA GLU A 396 -0.41 -23.49 43.81
C GLU A 396 -0.09 -24.91 43.33
N ARG A 397 0.18 -25.85 44.25
CA ARG A 397 0.36 -27.27 43.91
C ARG A 397 -0.93 -27.93 43.45
N LEU A 398 -2.08 -27.62 44.07
CA LEU A 398 -3.38 -28.16 43.69
C LEU A 398 -3.78 -27.68 42.29
N ASP A 399 -3.53 -26.40 42.00
CA ASP A 399 -3.75 -25.76 40.70
C ASP A 399 -2.93 -26.40 39.56
N CYS A 400 -1.93 -27.25 39.87
CA CYS A 400 -1.16 -28.03 38.89
C CYS A 400 -1.83 -29.34 38.43
N TYR A 401 -2.97 -29.73 39.02
CA TYR A 401 -3.71 -30.98 38.70
C TYR A 401 -5.21 -30.84 38.31
N PRO A 402 -5.63 -29.85 37.50
CA PRO A 402 -7.05 -29.72 37.11
C PRO A 402 -7.60 -30.88 36.27
N ASP A 403 -6.74 -31.69 35.64
CA ASP A 403 -7.14 -32.90 34.90
C ASP A 403 -7.61 -34.04 35.81
N VAL A 404 -7.28 -33.96 37.11
CA VAL A 404 -7.65 -34.94 38.13
C VAL A 404 -8.90 -34.50 38.89
N GLU A 405 -9.10 -33.20 39.06
CA GLU A 405 -10.27 -32.62 39.71
C GLU A 405 -11.57 -33.05 39.00
N GLY A 406 -12.49 -33.66 39.74
CA GLY A 406 -13.74 -34.24 39.22
C GLY A 406 -13.57 -35.52 38.39
N ASN A 407 -12.33 -36.01 38.21
CA ASN A 407 -11.98 -37.24 37.47
C ASN A 407 -11.17 -38.21 38.33
N GLU A 408 -11.22 -38.07 39.66
CA GLU A 408 -10.42 -38.86 40.60
C GLU A 408 -10.70 -40.36 40.46
N GLU A 409 -11.97 -40.70 40.26
CA GLU A 409 -12.48 -42.07 40.14
C GLU A 409 -12.75 -42.47 38.68
N LYS A 410 -12.41 -41.62 37.70
CA LYS A 410 -12.62 -41.95 36.30
C LYS A 410 -11.81 -43.17 35.90
N GLU A 411 -12.48 -44.12 35.25
CA GLU A 411 -11.94 -45.35 34.67
C GLU A 411 -12.14 -45.35 33.15
N LEU A 412 -11.48 -46.30 32.47
CA LEU A 412 -11.68 -46.49 31.04
C LEU A 412 -13.09 -47.01 30.74
N PRO A 413 -13.66 -46.70 29.56
CA PRO A 413 -14.92 -47.31 29.13
C PRO A 413 -14.84 -48.84 29.16
N PRO A 414 -15.92 -49.55 29.54
CA PRO A 414 -15.96 -51.02 29.50
C PRO A 414 -15.57 -51.56 28.11
N PRO A 415 -14.87 -52.71 28.01
CA PRO A 415 -14.44 -53.27 26.73
C PRO A 415 -15.57 -53.52 25.72
N GLU A 416 -16.79 -53.74 26.20
CA GLU A 416 -17.98 -53.96 25.38
C GLU A 416 -18.68 -52.67 24.93
N SER A 417 -18.16 -51.51 25.32
CA SER A 417 -18.69 -50.22 24.90
C SER A 417 -18.44 -49.98 23.40
N GLU A 418 -19.46 -49.50 22.68
CA GLU A 418 -19.34 -49.05 21.29
C GLU A 418 -18.25 -47.98 21.09
N LEU A 419 -17.83 -47.30 22.16
CA LEU A 419 -16.74 -46.33 22.13
C LEU A 419 -15.41 -46.94 21.68
N TRP A 420 -15.13 -48.21 21.99
CA TRP A 420 -13.89 -48.88 21.56
C TRP A 420 -13.87 -49.12 20.06
N GLN A 421 -15.01 -49.50 19.46
CA GLN A 421 -15.13 -49.63 18.02
C GLN A 421 -14.98 -48.27 17.33
N ARG A 422 -15.70 -47.25 17.80
CA ARG A 422 -15.59 -45.89 17.26
C ARG A 422 -14.19 -45.30 17.39
N ALA A 423 -13.48 -45.59 18.49
CA ALA A 423 -12.09 -45.19 18.66
C ALA A 423 -11.16 -45.86 17.66
N LYS A 424 -11.38 -47.15 17.37
CA LYS A 424 -10.65 -47.87 16.32
C LYS A 424 -10.89 -47.24 14.94
N GLU A 425 -12.14 -46.99 14.58
CA GLU A 425 -12.51 -46.33 13.31
C GLU A 425 -11.85 -44.95 13.18
N TYR A 426 -11.78 -44.19 14.28
CA TYR A 426 -11.06 -42.91 14.31
C TYR A 426 -9.55 -43.06 14.06
N LEU A 427 -8.90 -44.05 14.69
CA LEU A 427 -7.48 -44.35 14.45
C LEU A 427 -7.21 -44.74 13.00
N GLU A 428 -8.19 -45.32 12.33
CA GLU A 428 -8.08 -45.81 10.95
C GLU A 428 -8.32 -44.73 9.89
N LEU A 429 -8.75 -43.53 10.27
CA LEU A 429 -8.99 -42.43 9.33
C LEU A 429 -7.75 -42.15 8.47
N PRO A 430 -7.90 -41.92 7.15
CA PRO A 430 -6.78 -41.69 6.27
C PRO A 430 -6.05 -40.38 6.60
N GLY A 431 -4.76 -40.29 6.23
CA GLY A 431 -3.97 -39.06 6.36
C GLY A 431 -4.34 -38.03 5.30
N ASP A 432 -3.74 -36.84 5.40
CA ASP A 432 -3.97 -35.75 4.45
C ASP A 432 -3.67 -36.18 3.00
N GLY A 433 -4.59 -35.87 2.07
CA GLY A 433 -4.49 -36.23 0.65
C GLY A 433 -4.63 -37.72 0.30
N SER A 434 -5.05 -38.58 1.24
CA SER A 434 -5.28 -40.00 1.02
C SER A 434 -6.73 -40.39 1.31
N ASP A 435 -7.30 -41.28 0.50
CA ASP A 435 -8.56 -41.97 0.81
C ASP A 435 -8.33 -43.36 1.43
N THR A 436 -7.07 -43.77 1.56
CA THR A 436 -6.70 -45.11 2.05
C THR A 436 -6.64 -45.13 3.58
N PRO A 437 -7.50 -45.93 4.25
CA PRO A 437 -7.46 -46.08 5.70
C PRO A 437 -6.10 -46.60 6.18
N VAL A 438 -5.67 -46.13 7.35
CA VAL A 438 -4.44 -46.61 7.99
C VAL A 438 -4.83 -47.70 8.98
N PRO A 439 -4.21 -48.90 9.01
CA PRO A 439 -4.57 -49.91 10.00
C PRO A 439 -4.24 -49.42 11.42
N ALA A 440 -5.17 -49.62 12.36
CA ALA A 440 -4.91 -49.34 13.77
C ALA A 440 -3.75 -50.23 14.29
N PRO A 441 -2.77 -49.68 15.03
CA PRO A 441 -1.64 -50.46 15.55
C PRO A 441 -2.11 -51.60 16.45
N ASP A 442 -1.55 -52.81 16.34
CA ASP A 442 -1.99 -53.99 17.11
C ASP A 442 -1.96 -53.78 18.65
N ASP A 443 -1.10 -52.87 19.13
CA ASP A 443 -0.90 -52.53 20.54
C ASP A 443 -1.77 -51.35 21.03
N TRP A 444 -2.68 -50.81 20.21
CA TRP A 444 -3.33 -49.52 20.52
C TRP A 444 -4.17 -49.52 21.79
N GLN A 445 -4.68 -50.68 22.23
CA GLN A 445 -5.44 -50.79 23.48
C GLN A 445 -4.55 -50.69 24.74
N GLN A 446 -3.23 -50.88 24.61
CA GLN A 446 -2.29 -50.78 25.73
C GLN A 446 -1.95 -49.34 26.09
N ASP A 447 -1.99 -48.44 25.09
CA ASP A 447 -1.81 -46.99 25.25
C ASP A 447 -2.86 -46.23 24.42
N THR A 448 -4.14 -46.45 24.74
CA THR A 448 -5.26 -45.93 23.95
C THR A 448 -5.22 -44.42 23.80
N TRP A 449 -5.01 -43.71 24.92
CA TRP A 449 -4.94 -42.26 24.88
C TRP A 449 -3.74 -41.78 24.06
N GLY A 450 -2.53 -42.30 24.30
CA GLY A 450 -1.33 -41.90 23.56
C GLY A 450 -1.46 -42.07 22.04
N LYS A 451 -2.07 -43.16 21.58
CA LYS A 451 -2.35 -43.38 20.14
C LYS A 451 -3.40 -42.39 19.61
N ILE A 452 -4.47 -42.12 20.36
CA ILE A 452 -5.45 -41.07 20.01
C ILE A 452 -4.75 -39.72 19.89
N GLN A 453 -3.85 -39.37 20.82
CA GLN A 453 -3.09 -38.11 20.76
C GLN A 453 -2.24 -38.01 19.49
N GLY A 454 -1.52 -39.08 19.15
CA GLY A 454 -0.73 -39.15 17.92
C GLY A 454 -1.61 -39.01 16.68
N ASN A 455 -2.79 -39.62 16.70
CA ASN A 455 -3.73 -39.58 15.60
C ASN A 455 -4.34 -38.19 15.38
N VAL A 456 -4.68 -37.46 16.46
CA VAL A 456 -5.11 -36.06 16.34
C VAL A 456 -4.05 -35.23 15.63
N LYS A 457 -2.77 -35.33 16.03
CA LYS A 457 -1.68 -34.56 15.38
C LYS A 457 -1.52 -34.90 13.89
N ARG A 458 -1.87 -36.12 13.49
CA ARG A 458 -1.81 -36.58 12.10
C ARG A 458 -2.98 -36.07 11.25
N LEU A 459 -4.16 -35.94 11.85
CA LEU A 459 -5.40 -35.58 11.15
C LEU A 459 -5.73 -34.09 11.19
N LEU A 460 -5.34 -33.43 12.28
CA LEU A 460 -5.65 -32.03 12.55
C LEU A 460 -5.04 -31.13 11.46
N ARG A 461 -5.88 -30.32 10.83
CA ARG A 461 -5.48 -29.40 9.77
C ARG A 461 -6.18 -28.07 9.93
N PHE A 462 -5.46 -26.99 9.62
CA PHE A 462 -6.08 -25.67 9.56
C PHE A 462 -6.68 -25.45 8.18
N CYS A 463 -7.78 -24.71 8.12
CA CYS A 463 -8.46 -24.39 6.89
C CYS A 463 -8.04 -22.99 6.45
N HIS A 464 -7.45 -22.88 5.25
CA HIS A 464 -7.30 -21.57 4.64
C HIS A 464 -8.71 -21.04 4.30
N PRO A 465 -9.09 -19.82 4.71
CA PRO A 465 -10.43 -19.29 4.50
C PRO A 465 -10.77 -19.22 3.01
N GLU A 466 -11.95 -19.69 2.63
CA GLU A 466 -12.45 -19.74 1.26
C GLU A 466 -13.36 -18.52 0.94
N PRO A 467 -13.30 -17.97 -0.28
CA PRO A 467 -14.29 -17.00 -0.70
C PRO A 467 -15.66 -17.68 -0.83
N GLY A 468 -16.74 -16.96 -0.52
CA GLY A 468 -18.09 -17.54 -0.49
C GLY A 468 -18.52 -18.11 0.87
N THR A 469 -17.61 -18.22 1.85
CA THR A 469 -17.94 -18.75 3.19
C THR A 469 -18.69 -17.74 4.05
N ALA A 470 -18.17 -16.52 4.21
CA ALA A 470 -18.82 -15.47 5.02
C ALA A 470 -19.97 -14.76 4.27
N PHE A 471 -19.82 -14.63 2.95
CA PHE A 471 -20.79 -13.98 2.06
C PHE A 471 -20.60 -14.47 0.63
N SER A 472 -21.68 -14.45 -0.15
CA SER A 472 -21.70 -14.83 -1.56
C SER A 472 -21.10 -13.76 -2.47
N TYR A 473 -20.74 -14.15 -3.70
CA TYR A 473 -20.26 -13.22 -4.73
C TYR A 473 -21.25 -12.08 -5.02
N GLU A 474 -22.56 -12.37 -5.03
CA GLU A 474 -23.57 -11.33 -5.31
C GLU A 474 -23.70 -10.35 -4.14
N GLU A 475 -23.56 -10.81 -2.90
CA GLU A 475 -23.51 -9.92 -1.72
C GLU A 475 -22.26 -9.04 -1.76
N TRP A 476 -21.09 -9.58 -2.10
CA TRP A 476 -19.84 -8.83 -2.29
C TRP A 476 -19.98 -7.77 -3.39
N LYS A 477 -20.44 -8.18 -4.57
CA LYS A 477 -20.63 -7.30 -5.74
C LYS A 477 -21.58 -6.14 -5.45
N THR A 478 -22.59 -6.36 -4.61
CA THR A 478 -23.59 -5.36 -4.25
C THR A 478 -23.28 -4.60 -2.95
N ALA A 479 -22.09 -4.79 -2.37
CA ALA A 479 -21.67 -4.20 -1.10
C ALA A 479 -22.64 -4.48 0.08
N ARG A 480 -23.34 -5.62 0.05
CA ARG A 480 -24.28 -6.07 1.10
C ARG A 480 -23.65 -7.09 2.05
N HIS A 481 -22.33 -7.30 1.98
CA HIS A 481 -21.61 -8.26 2.81
C HIS A 481 -21.40 -7.78 4.25
N ASN A 482 -21.47 -6.46 4.51
CA ASN A 482 -21.32 -5.84 5.84
C ASN A 482 -20.03 -6.23 6.58
N GLU A 483 -18.91 -6.39 5.85
CA GLU A 483 -17.60 -6.79 6.41
C GLU A 483 -17.65 -8.08 7.27
N ARG A 484 -18.60 -8.99 6.98
CA ARG A 484 -18.67 -10.28 7.67
C ARG A 484 -17.38 -11.07 7.47
N ALA A 485 -16.84 -11.60 8.57
CA ALA A 485 -15.64 -12.42 8.57
C ALA A 485 -15.98 -13.91 8.68
N VAL A 486 -15.06 -14.76 8.20
CA VAL A 486 -15.13 -16.22 8.41
C VAL A 486 -14.96 -16.53 9.90
N VAL A 487 -13.93 -15.93 10.52
CA VAL A 487 -13.78 -15.86 11.98
C VAL A 487 -13.87 -14.40 12.40
N ASP A 488 -14.85 -14.09 13.23
CA ASP A 488 -15.11 -12.73 13.72
C ASP A 488 -13.95 -12.16 14.54
N LEU A 489 -13.75 -10.85 14.44
CA LEU A 489 -12.81 -10.11 15.30
C LEU A 489 -13.17 -10.24 16.78
N VAL A 490 -12.16 -10.13 17.63
CA VAL A 490 -12.34 -10.04 19.09
C VAL A 490 -12.97 -8.71 19.43
N ARG A 491 -14.13 -8.70 20.09
CA ARG A 491 -14.87 -7.47 20.46
C ARG A 491 -14.70 -7.04 21.91
N GLU A 492 -14.22 -7.93 22.77
CA GLU A 492 -14.07 -7.68 24.20
C GLU A 492 -12.75 -8.28 24.69
N ARG A 493 -11.95 -7.51 25.44
CA ARG A 493 -10.75 -8.01 26.14
C ARG A 493 -10.72 -7.53 27.59
N LYS A 494 -10.80 -8.48 28.53
CA LYS A 494 -10.86 -8.20 29.98
C LYS A 494 -9.50 -7.91 30.63
N HIS A 495 -8.40 -8.24 29.95
CA HIS A 495 -7.03 -8.13 30.49
C HIS A 495 -6.18 -7.07 29.78
N TRP A 496 -6.79 -6.27 28.89
CA TRP A 496 -6.12 -5.16 28.22
C TRP A 496 -5.97 -3.98 29.19
N HIS A 497 -4.94 -3.15 29.02
CA HIS A 497 -4.65 -1.98 29.85
C HIS A 497 -5.86 -1.04 30.03
N ASP A 498 -5.78 -0.04 30.92
CA ASP A 498 -6.85 0.90 31.34
C ASP A 498 -7.56 1.71 30.21
N VAL A 499 -7.34 1.40 28.92
CA VAL A 499 -8.00 1.98 27.75
C VAL A 499 -9.20 1.10 27.33
N PRO A 500 -10.41 1.66 27.18
CA PRO A 500 -11.56 0.93 26.64
C PRO A 500 -11.26 0.33 25.25
N TYR A 501 -11.44 -0.98 25.11
CA TYR A 501 -11.25 -1.69 23.85
C TYR A 501 -12.58 -1.81 23.10
N GLU A 502 -12.83 -0.90 22.15
CA GLU A 502 -14.05 -0.86 21.33
C GLU A 502 -13.67 -0.87 19.83
N PRO A 503 -13.40 -2.05 19.23
CA PRO A 503 -12.98 -2.15 17.84
C PRO A 503 -14.12 -1.80 16.87
N LEU A 504 -13.79 -1.00 15.85
CA LEU A 504 -14.73 -0.51 14.85
C LEU A 504 -14.48 -1.15 13.49
N THR A 505 -15.52 -1.74 12.90
CA THR A 505 -15.53 -2.26 11.52
C THR A 505 -16.61 -1.53 10.73
N PRO A 506 -16.30 -0.34 10.16
CA PRO A 506 -17.28 0.39 9.37
C PRO A 506 -17.65 -0.42 8.12
N PRO A 507 -18.92 -0.42 7.71
CA PRO A 507 -19.33 -1.09 6.48
C PRO A 507 -18.68 -0.43 5.26
N HIS A 508 -18.33 -1.24 4.24
CA HIS A 508 -17.91 -0.69 2.95
C HIS A 508 -18.99 0.23 2.37
N LYS A 509 -18.61 1.47 2.07
CA LYS A 509 -19.48 2.43 1.40
C LYS A 509 -18.95 2.64 -0.02
N PRO A 510 -19.65 2.18 -1.06
CA PRO A 510 -19.22 2.43 -2.43
C PRO A 510 -19.33 3.92 -2.74
N TYR A 511 -18.32 4.46 -3.41
CA TYR A 511 -18.28 5.83 -3.89
C TYR A 511 -17.83 5.87 -5.35
N THR A 512 -18.08 6.99 -6.02
CA THR A 512 -17.64 7.21 -7.40
C THR A 512 -16.93 8.55 -7.46
N ILE A 513 -15.69 8.53 -7.91
CA ILE A 513 -14.90 9.74 -8.14
C ILE A 513 -15.06 10.13 -9.60
N ARG A 514 -15.31 11.42 -9.85
CA ARG A 514 -15.34 12.00 -11.19
C ARG A 514 -14.57 13.31 -11.16
N LEU A 515 -13.25 13.23 -11.28
CA LEU A 515 -12.36 14.40 -11.23
C LEU A 515 -12.83 15.49 -12.20
N GLN A 516 -13.26 15.10 -13.40
CA GLN A 516 -13.76 16.01 -14.41
C GLN A 516 -15.06 16.71 -14.01
N ASP A 517 -15.92 16.12 -13.20
CA ASP A 517 -17.18 16.74 -12.82
C ASP A 517 -16.97 17.62 -11.58
N THR A 518 -16.29 17.08 -10.56
CA THR A 518 -16.05 17.77 -9.28
C THR A 518 -15.11 18.97 -9.42
N PHE A 519 -14.03 18.84 -10.20
CA PHE A 519 -12.97 19.85 -10.30
C PHE A 519 -12.95 20.57 -11.65
N ARG A 520 -14.05 20.57 -12.40
CA ARG A 520 -14.11 21.18 -13.74
C ARG A 520 -13.66 22.64 -13.77
N LEU A 521 -14.22 23.46 -12.86
CA LEU A 521 -13.96 24.90 -12.79
C LEU A 521 -12.58 25.22 -12.23
N GLN A 522 -12.13 24.44 -11.25
CA GLN A 522 -10.86 24.64 -10.56
C GLN A 522 -9.67 24.12 -11.38
N GLY A 523 -9.87 23.08 -12.17
CA GLY A 523 -8.81 22.35 -12.86
C GLY A 523 -8.01 21.43 -11.95
N LEU A 524 -6.99 20.80 -12.53
CA LEU A 524 -6.05 19.91 -11.84
C LEU A 524 -4.64 20.50 -11.83
N GLN A 525 -3.82 20.02 -10.90
CA GLN A 525 -2.38 20.26 -10.88
C GLN A 525 -1.65 18.94 -11.12
N ILE A 526 -0.73 18.92 -12.09
CA ILE A 526 -0.01 17.69 -12.47
C ILE A 526 1.49 17.96 -12.56
N ILE A 527 2.29 17.10 -11.94
CA ILE A 527 3.75 17.10 -12.06
C ILE A 527 4.14 16.07 -13.12
N VAL A 528 4.95 16.46 -14.09
CA VAL A 528 5.37 15.60 -15.20
C VAL A 528 6.84 15.20 -15.01
N ASN A 529 7.11 13.90 -15.07
CA ASN A 529 8.46 13.34 -15.13
C ASN A 529 8.60 12.51 -16.40
N MET A 530 9.74 12.62 -17.09
CA MET A 530 10.00 11.85 -18.31
C MET A 530 11.42 11.31 -18.28
N GLU A 531 11.53 9.99 -18.21
CA GLU A 531 12.79 9.27 -18.03
C GLU A 531 12.93 8.15 -19.05
N ASN A 532 14.15 8.03 -19.56
CA ASN A 532 14.58 6.98 -20.48
C ASN A 532 15.65 6.14 -19.78
N ILE A 533 15.51 4.82 -19.86
CA ILE A 533 16.53 3.85 -19.49
C ILE A 533 17.08 3.28 -20.78
N GLU A 534 18.36 3.54 -21.05
CA GLU A 534 19.07 3.12 -22.25
C GLU A 534 20.12 2.08 -21.85
N LEU A 535 20.03 0.86 -22.39
CA LEU A 535 20.95 -0.25 -22.14
C LEU A 535 21.86 -0.46 -23.35
N THR A 536 23.14 -0.72 -23.09
CA THR A 536 24.13 -1.09 -24.12
C THR A 536 24.68 -2.48 -23.87
N PRO A 537 25.28 -3.16 -24.86
CA PRO A 537 25.95 -4.44 -24.65
C PRO A 537 26.99 -4.43 -23.51
N ASP A 538 27.65 -3.29 -23.28
CA ASP A 538 28.63 -3.11 -22.19
C ASP A 538 27.98 -2.89 -20.80
N SER A 539 26.68 -2.58 -20.77
CA SER A 539 25.93 -2.22 -19.56
C SER A 539 24.50 -2.78 -19.62
N GLY A 540 24.42 -4.10 -19.79
CA GLY A 540 23.20 -4.81 -20.17
C GLY A 540 22.12 -4.99 -19.11
N ASP A 541 22.33 -4.51 -17.88
CA ASP A 541 21.42 -4.74 -16.74
C ASP A 541 20.97 -3.43 -16.06
N TYR A 542 19.66 -3.22 -15.97
CA TYR A 542 19.05 -2.25 -15.06
C TYR A 542 18.70 -2.94 -13.73
N LYS A 543 19.20 -2.42 -12.61
CA LYS A 543 19.02 -3.02 -11.27
C LYS A 543 17.68 -2.72 -10.60
N GLY A 544 16.78 -1.98 -11.25
CA GLY A 544 15.52 -1.57 -10.65
C GLY A 544 15.63 -0.33 -9.75
N THR A 545 14.59 -0.09 -8.95
CA THR A 545 14.57 0.95 -7.91
C THR A 545 14.36 0.34 -6.53
N ASP A 546 14.68 1.09 -5.49
CA ASP A 546 14.25 0.75 -4.12
C ASP A 546 12.73 0.91 -3.98
N TRP A 547 12.18 0.32 -2.92
CA TRP A 547 10.80 0.57 -2.52
C TRP A 547 10.64 2.01 -2.03
N HIS A 548 9.67 2.72 -2.58
CA HIS A 548 9.40 4.13 -2.23
C HIS A 548 7.94 4.48 -2.47
N MET A 549 7.55 5.63 -1.92
CA MET A 549 6.39 6.40 -2.35
C MET A 549 6.86 7.75 -2.88
N GLU A 550 5.97 8.44 -3.59
CA GLU A 550 6.35 9.61 -4.37
C GLU A 550 6.09 10.89 -3.57
N GLY A 551 7.10 11.77 -3.55
CA GLY A 551 7.04 13.10 -2.97
C GLY A 551 7.03 13.19 -1.44
N GLN A 552 6.87 14.42 -0.97
CA GLN A 552 6.62 14.83 0.42
C GLN A 552 5.22 15.46 0.54
N LEU A 553 4.75 15.68 1.78
CA LEU A 553 3.40 16.19 2.04
C LEU A 553 3.14 17.58 1.44
N ASN A 554 4.16 18.43 1.28
CA ASN A 554 4.00 19.73 0.63
C ASN A 554 3.80 19.66 -0.90
N GLU A 555 3.98 18.48 -1.52
CA GLU A 555 3.67 18.26 -2.94
C GLU A 555 2.27 17.67 -3.15
N HIS A 556 1.62 17.18 -2.08
CA HIS A 556 0.25 16.64 -2.06
C HIS A 556 -0.05 15.62 -3.18
N ILE A 557 0.91 14.76 -3.55
CA ILE A 557 0.73 13.75 -4.60
C ILE A 557 -0.18 12.61 -4.10
N VAL A 558 -1.29 12.35 -4.80
CA VAL A 558 -2.28 11.32 -4.42
C VAL A 558 -2.42 10.19 -5.42
N ALA A 559 -1.96 10.36 -6.65
CA ALA A 559 -1.94 9.28 -7.63
C ALA A 559 -0.87 9.48 -8.70
N LEU A 560 -0.54 8.39 -9.37
CA LEU A 560 0.41 8.34 -10.47
C LEU A 560 -0.22 7.72 -11.71
N ALA A 561 0.29 8.10 -12.87
CA ALA A 561 0.08 7.36 -14.12
C ALA A 561 1.40 7.21 -14.88
N VAL A 562 1.78 5.98 -15.21
CA VAL A 562 3.01 5.67 -15.96
C VAL A 562 2.62 5.17 -17.34
N PHE A 563 3.20 5.76 -18.38
CA PHE A 563 2.98 5.39 -19.78
C PHE A 563 4.30 5.05 -20.46
N ALA A 564 4.44 3.80 -20.87
CA ALA A 564 5.61 3.33 -21.60
C ALA A 564 5.41 3.55 -23.11
N TYR A 565 6.09 4.56 -23.66
CA TYR A 565 5.82 5.03 -25.03
C TYR A 565 6.77 4.42 -26.08
N ASP A 566 7.90 3.87 -25.66
CA ASP A 566 8.89 3.26 -26.54
C ASP A 566 9.72 2.23 -25.78
N ILE A 567 9.61 0.96 -26.18
CA ILE A 567 10.34 -0.16 -25.58
C ILE A 567 10.96 -0.97 -26.71
N ASP A 568 12.26 -1.25 -26.62
CA ASP A 568 12.97 -2.08 -27.59
C ASP A 568 14.02 -2.96 -26.91
N ASN A 569 14.14 -4.22 -27.36
CA ASN A 569 15.20 -5.15 -27.01
C ASN A 569 15.51 -5.32 -25.50
N ILE A 570 14.48 -5.42 -24.65
CA ILE A 570 14.64 -5.72 -23.22
C ILE A 570 13.73 -6.85 -22.77
N THR A 571 14.09 -7.51 -21.67
CA THR A 571 13.18 -8.41 -20.94
C THR A 571 11.99 -7.62 -20.40
N GLU A 572 10.85 -8.28 -20.19
CA GLU A 572 9.59 -7.64 -19.79
C GLU A 572 9.75 -6.76 -18.53
N PRO A 573 9.64 -5.42 -18.65
CA PRO A 573 9.74 -4.52 -17.51
C PRO A 573 8.46 -4.59 -16.67
N ARG A 574 8.61 -4.52 -15.36
CA ARG A 574 7.49 -4.63 -14.39
C ARG A 574 7.64 -3.60 -13.27
N ILE A 575 6.50 -3.21 -12.72
CA ILE A 575 6.41 -2.44 -11.48
C ILE A 575 5.75 -3.30 -10.41
N ALA A 576 6.44 -3.48 -9.29
CA ALA A 576 5.95 -4.22 -8.14
C ALA A 576 5.32 -3.25 -7.13
N PHE A 577 4.27 -3.71 -6.45
CA PHE A 577 3.53 -2.96 -5.45
C PHE A 577 3.49 -3.73 -4.13
N ARG A 578 3.55 -2.99 -3.03
CA ARG A 578 3.29 -3.48 -1.69
C ARG A 578 2.55 -2.43 -0.88
N GLN A 579 1.90 -2.85 0.19
CA GLN A 579 1.14 -1.97 1.05
C GLN A 579 1.44 -2.22 2.52
N ASN A 580 1.31 -1.16 3.32
CA ASN A 580 1.27 -1.28 4.76
C ASN A 580 -0.08 -1.88 5.20
N THR A 581 -0.05 -2.77 6.18
CA THR A 581 -1.24 -3.37 6.81
C THR A 581 -1.17 -3.23 8.33
N LYS A 582 -2.31 -3.34 9.04
CA LYS A 582 -2.30 -3.40 10.51
C LYS A 582 -2.47 -4.85 10.98
N LEU A 583 -1.51 -5.32 11.77
CA LEU A 583 -1.49 -6.65 12.37
C LEU A 583 -1.35 -6.56 13.89
N ASP A 584 -2.33 -5.92 14.50
CA ASP A 584 -2.41 -5.78 15.95
C ASP A 584 -3.18 -6.96 16.51
N GLU A 585 -2.56 -7.63 17.47
CA GLU A 585 -3.07 -8.88 18.01
C GLU A 585 -4.44 -8.76 18.65
N SER A 586 -4.80 -7.55 19.12
CA SER A 586 -6.02 -7.32 19.85
C SER A 586 -7.24 -7.79 19.08
N PHE A 587 -7.22 -7.65 17.74
CA PHE A 587 -8.31 -8.00 16.84
C PHE A 587 -8.41 -9.50 16.54
N TYR A 588 -7.31 -10.25 16.68
CA TYR A 588 -7.23 -11.65 16.24
C TYR A 588 -7.57 -12.63 17.38
N ARG A 589 -8.26 -13.72 17.02
CA ARG A 589 -8.53 -14.87 17.88
C ARG A 589 -7.36 -15.85 17.80
N TYR A 590 -6.41 -15.70 18.71
CA TYR A 590 -5.30 -16.63 18.93
C TYR A 590 -5.08 -16.75 20.44
N ARG A 591 -4.58 -17.90 20.92
CA ARG A 591 -4.32 -18.11 22.36
C ARG A 591 -5.54 -17.88 23.28
N GLU A 592 -6.69 -18.51 22.98
CA GLU A 592 -7.95 -18.45 23.77
C GLU A 592 -7.79 -18.57 25.31
N TYR A 593 -6.73 -19.24 25.80
CA TYR A 593 -6.46 -19.39 27.24
C TYR A 593 -6.13 -18.07 27.95
N LYS A 594 -5.53 -17.08 27.25
CA LYS A 594 -5.25 -15.74 27.82
C LYS A 594 -6.54 -14.95 28.03
N GLU A 595 -7.49 -15.03 27.09
CA GLU A 595 -8.79 -14.35 27.19
C GLU A 595 -9.59 -14.81 28.43
N GLN A 596 -9.40 -16.07 28.86
CA GLN A 596 -10.07 -16.65 30.03
C GLN A 596 -9.43 -16.26 31.38
N GLY A 597 -8.34 -15.47 31.40
CA GLY A 597 -7.74 -14.94 32.64
C GLY A 597 -7.02 -15.98 33.50
N ARG A 598 -6.67 -17.13 32.95
CA ARG A 598 -6.08 -18.24 33.70
C ARG A 598 -4.55 -18.23 33.56
N LYS A 599 -3.86 -17.67 34.56
CA LYS A 599 -2.40 -17.44 34.58
C LYS A 599 -1.50 -18.68 34.35
N TRP A 600 -2.01 -19.90 34.51
CA TRP A 600 -1.18 -21.13 34.59
C TRP A 600 -1.56 -22.29 33.65
N GLN A 601 -2.20 -22.03 32.49
CA GLN A 601 -2.62 -23.08 31.56
C GLN A 601 -1.57 -23.52 30.51
N TRP A 602 -0.27 -23.44 30.80
CA TRP A 602 0.78 -23.91 29.87
C TRP A 602 0.82 -25.44 29.70
N HIS A 603 0.05 -26.21 30.48
CA HIS A 603 0.12 -27.67 30.43
C HIS A 603 -0.81 -28.24 29.34
N PRO A 604 -0.31 -29.01 28.34
CA PRO A 604 -1.13 -29.59 27.26
C PRO A 604 -2.30 -30.47 27.71
N ARG A 605 -2.31 -30.84 29.00
CA ARG A 605 -3.37 -31.62 29.64
C ARG A 605 -4.56 -30.73 30.07
N LEU A 606 -4.49 -29.41 29.96
CA LEU A 606 -5.57 -28.51 30.34
C LEU A 606 -6.40 -28.02 29.15
N LEU A 607 -6.05 -28.52 27.96
CA LEU A 607 -6.67 -28.12 26.72
C LEU A 607 -8.03 -28.83 26.56
N PRO A 608 -9.13 -28.10 26.26
CA PRO A 608 -10.39 -28.71 25.84
C PRO A 608 -10.17 -29.53 24.56
N ALA A 609 -11.13 -30.41 24.21
CA ALA A 609 -11.00 -31.30 23.05
C ALA A 609 -10.62 -30.55 21.76
N ARG A 610 -11.29 -29.40 21.49
CA ARG A 610 -10.99 -28.52 20.35
C ARG A 610 -9.58 -27.93 20.31
N ARG A 611 -8.85 -27.92 21.43
CA ARG A 611 -7.46 -27.43 21.51
C ARG A 611 -6.43 -28.56 21.44
N TYR A 612 -6.87 -29.81 21.36
CA TYR A 612 -5.96 -30.95 21.36
C TYR A 612 -5.14 -31.02 20.07
N GLY A 613 -3.84 -31.30 20.19
CA GLY A 613 -2.92 -31.33 19.04
C GLY A 613 -2.40 -29.95 18.60
N LYS A 614 -3.12 -28.87 18.94
CA LYS A 614 -2.68 -27.47 18.76
C LYS A 614 -1.66 -27.14 19.84
N ASN A 615 -0.51 -26.58 19.46
CA ASN A 615 0.45 -26.08 20.43
C ASN A 615 0.15 -24.60 20.74
N THR A 616 0.87 -23.99 21.68
CA THR A 616 0.60 -22.60 22.10
C THR A 616 1.01 -21.53 21.07
N HIS A 617 1.70 -21.95 19.99
CA HIS A 617 2.29 -21.11 18.91
C HIS A 617 1.80 -21.48 17.49
N SER A 618 1.13 -22.62 17.32
CA SER A 618 0.19 -22.86 16.23
C SER A 618 -0.94 -21.85 16.39
N ASP A 619 -1.95 -21.75 15.57
CA ASP A 619 -2.76 -20.53 15.47
C ASP A 619 -1.93 -19.35 14.91
N LEU A 620 -0.81 -18.92 15.53
CA LEU A 620 0.01 -17.82 15.00
C LEU A 620 0.70 -18.21 13.69
N ASN A 621 1.32 -19.40 13.62
CA ASN A 621 1.98 -19.87 12.39
C ASN A 621 0.99 -20.08 11.24
N GLU A 622 -0.20 -20.57 11.55
CA GLU A 622 -1.28 -20.83 10.62
C GLU A 622 -1.95 -19.52 10.20
N LEU A 623 -2.14 -18.57 11.12
CA LEU A 623 -2.60 -17.22 10.82
C LEU A 623 -1.60 -16.46 9.94
N ALA A 624 -0.30 -16.59 10.22
CA ALA A 624 0.76 -16.04 9.37
C ALA A 624 0.62 -16.55 7.94
N GLN A 625 0.47 -17.87 7.76
CA GLN A 625 0.24 -18.48 6.45
C GLN A 625 -1.05 -17.98 5.78
N ILE A 626 -2.15 -17.84 6.53
CA ILE A 626 -3.43 -17.31 6.02
C ILE A 626 -3.30 -15.86 5.56
N LEU A 627 -2.51 -15.04 6.25
CA LEU A 627 -2.31 -13.61 5.95
C LEU A 627 -1.14 -13.35 4.99
N GLY A 628 -0.37 -14.39 4.62
CA GLY A 628 0.76 -14.28 3.69
C GLY A 628 2.05 -13.78 4.34
N PHE A 629 2.21 -13.97 5.64
CA PHE A 629 3.39 -13.64 6.43
C PHE A 629 4.17 -14.91 6.80
N SER A 630 5.47 -14.75 7.09
CA SER A 630 6.23 -15.83 7.72
C SER A 630 5.88 -15.94 9.20
N SER A 631 6.11 -17.10 9.79
CA SER A 631 5.97 -17.28 11.24
C SER A 631 6.87 -16.33 12.04
N PHE A 632 7.99 -15.89 11.45
CA PHE A 632 8.90 -14.93 12.05
C PHE A 632 8.35 -13.51 12.05
N ASP A 633 7.53 -13.15 11.06
CA ASP A 633 6.93 -11.82 10.97
C ASP A 633 5.87 -11.58 12.05
N LEU A 634 5.20 -12.65 12.50
CA LEU A 634 4.22 -12.60 13.61
C LEU A 634 4.80 -13.12 14.94
N ASP A 635 6.12 -13.32 15.02
CA ASP A 635 6.76 -13.74 16.26
C ASP A 635 6.69 -12.61 17.30
N ILE A 636 6.25 -12.97 18.50
CA ILE A 636 6.00 -12.04 19.61
C ILE A 636 7.31 -11.38 20.07
N ASP A 637 8.43 -12.08 19.97
CA ASP A 637 9.73 -11.56 20.40
C ASP A 637 10.43 -10.74 19.29
N ASN A 638 9.82 -10.64 18.10
CA ASN A 638 10.41 -9.98 16.95
C ASN A 638 9.84 -8.58 16.72
N HIS A 639 10.52 -7.58 17.28
CA HIS A 639 10.20 -6.16 17.07
C HIS A 639 10.73 -5.58 15.76
N ALA A 640 11.39 -6.38 14.90
CA ALA A 640 12.05 -5.87 13.69
C ALA A 640 11.24 -6.08 12.40
N ALA A 641 10.27 -7.01 12.39
CA ALA A 641 9.42 -7.25 11.22
C ALA A 641 8.45 -6.08 11.01
N ARG A 642 8.28 -5.65 9.76
CA ARG A 642 7.37 -4.55 9.39
C ARG A 642 6.13 -5.13 8.72
N THR A 643 4.98 -4.49 8.90
CA THR A 643 3.67 -4.94 8.41
C THR A 643 3.44 -4.68 6.91
N TRP A 644 4.27 -5.24 6.04
CA TRP A 644 4.13 -5.11 4.59
C TRP A 644 3.49 -6.34 3.96
N GLN A 645 2.52 -6.12 3.08
CA GLN A 645 2.01 -7.17 2.18
C GLN A 645 2.38 -6.84 0.74
N ASP A 646 3.10 -7.77 0.11
CA ASP A 646 3.36 -7.71 -1.33
C ASP A 646 2.05 -7.95 -2.09
N GLN A 647 1.62 -6.96 -2.87
CA GLN A 647 0.40 -7.02 -3.68
C GLN A 647 0.63 -7.72 -5.02
N GLY A 648 1.86 -7.69 -5.52
CA GLY A 648 2.25 -8.27 -6.80
C GLY A 648 2.81 -7.23 -7.77
N ALA A 649 3.01 -7.62 -9.02
CA ALA A 649 3.62 -6.78 -10.05
C ALA A 649 2.77 -6.69 -11.32
N VAL A 650 2.85 -5.55 -12.01
CA VAL A 650 2.16 -5.28 -13.27
C VAL A 650 3.18 -5.05 -14.37
N SER A 651 2.96 -5.67 -15.54
CA SER A 651 3.82 -5.51 -16.71
C SER A 651 3.64 -4.15 -17.39
N LEU A 652 4.77 -3.53 -17.75
CA LEU A 652 4.88 -2.23 -18.39
C LEU A 652 5.07 -2.37 -19.91
N SER A 653 4.07 -2.87 -20.62
CA SER A 653 4.13 -3.09 -22.07
C SER A 653 4.08 -1.77 -22.86
N GLN A 654 4.64 -1.76 -24.07
CA GLN A 654 4.60 -0.56 -24.93
C GLN A 654 3.15 -0.16 -25.24
N GLY A 655 2.84 1.12 -25.08
CA GLY A 655 1.50 1.66 -25.31
C GLY A 655 0.53 1.43 -24.16
N ARG A 656 0.95 0.74 -23.09
CA ARG A 656 0.16 0.59 -21.86
C ARG A 656 0.31 1.81 -20.97
N VAL A 657 -0.82 2.29 -20.44
CA VAL A 657 -0.84 3.19 -19.29
C VAL A 657 -1.28 2.40 -18.06
N ILE A 658 -0.54 2.57 -16.97
CA ILE A 658 -0.95 2.13 -15.64
C ILE A 658 -1.22 3.35 -14.77
N ALA A 659 -2.21 3.28 -13.89
CA ALA A 659 -2.44 4.31 -12.87
C ALA A 659 -2.70 3.66 -11.53
N PHE A 660 -2.22 4.28 -10.47
CA PHE A 660 -2.35 3.77 -9.11
C PHE A 660 -2.32 4.93 -8.12
N PRO A 661 -2.99 4.80 -6.97
CA PRO A 661 -2.97 5.84 -5.95
C PRO A 661 -1.62 5.82 -5.21
N ASN A 662 -1.18 6.96 -4.69
CA ASN A 662 0.07 7.10 -3.91
C ASN A 662 -0.11 6.57 -2.47
N LEU A 663 -0.67 5.36 -2.38
CA LEU A 663 -0.97 4.57 -1.18
C LEU A 663 -0.15 3.29 -1.13
N LEU A 664 0.26 2.83 -2.32
CA LEU A 664 1.06 1.65 -2.53
C LEU A 664 2.51 2.09 -2.65
N GLU A 665 3.40 1.47 -1.88
CA GLU A 665 4.81 1.56 -2.23
C GLU A 665 5.06 0.77 -3.50
N HIS A 666 5.88 1.33 -4.37
CA HIS A 666 6.25 0.69 -5.61
C HIS A 666 7.76 0.64 -5.81
N ARG A 667 8.16 -0.29 -6.68
CA ARG A 667 9.50 -0.31 -7.28
C ARG A 667 9.43 -0.80 -8.71
N VAL A 668 10.33 -0.29 -9.55
CA VAL A 668 10.58 -0.88 -10.86
C VAL A 668 11.47 -2.09 -10.68
N GLU A 669 11.07 -3.24 -11.20
CA GLU A 669 11.86 -4.47 -11.11
C GLU A 669 13.10 -4.42 -12.03
N PRO A 670 14.16 -5.19 -11.73
CA PRO A 670 15.31 -5.31 -12.61
C PRO A 670 14.91 -5.89 -13.98
N PHE A 671 15.58 -5.44 -15.03
CA PHE A 671 15.45 -6.00 -16.38
C PHE A 671 16.77 -5.86 -17.15
N SER A 672 16.95 -6.70 -18.18
CA SER A 672 18.17 -6.77 -18.98
C SER A 672 17.86 -6.75 -20.47
N LEU A 673 18.89 -6.70 -21.31
CA LEU A 673 18.74 -6.87 -22.77
C LEU A 673 18.15 -8.24 -23.10
N ALA A 674 17.17 -8.27 -24.02
CA ALA A 674 16.63 -9.53 -24.53
C ALA A 674 17.63 -10.23 -25.49
N ASP A 675 18.24 -9.44 -26.38
CA ASP A 675 19.41 -9.80 -27.18
C ASP A 675 20.60 -8.96 -26.72
N SER A 676 21.57 -9.62 -26.07
CA SER A 676 22.76 -8.97 -25.50
C SER A 676 23.70 -8.36 -26.54
N SER A 677 23.54 -8.67 -27.83
CA SER A 677 24.38 -8.14 -28.91
C SER A 677 23.95 -6.74 -29.37
N ARG A 678 22.73 -6.32 -29.02
CA ARG A 678 22.13 -5.07 -29.48
C ARG A 678 21.79 -4.16 -28.30
N PRO A 679 21.88 -2.83 -28.46
CA PRO A 679 21.29 -1.90 -27.49
C PRO A 679 19.78 -2.12 -27.35
N GLY A 680 19.22 -1.66 -26.24
CA GLY A 680 17.80 -1.71 -25.94
C GLY A 680 17.40 -0.57 -25.02
N HIS A 681 16.10 -0.28 -24.91
CA HIS A 681 15.62 0.83 -24.08
C HIS A 681 14.24 0.60 -23.50
N TYR A 682 14.00 1.25 -22.36
CA TYR A 682 12.69 1.48 -21.77
C TYR A 682 12.49 2.98 -21.63
N ARG A 683 11.50 3.54 -22.32
CA ARG A 683 11.21 4.98 -22.26
C ARG A 683 9.79 5.23 -21.80
N SER A 684 9.67 6.08 -20.78
CA SER A 684 8.38 6.31 -20.12
C SER A 684 8.18 7.77 -19.71
N ILE A 685 6.91 8.10 -19.50
CA ILE A 685 6.47 9.35 -18.90
C ILE A 685 5.58 9.00 -17.69
N THR A 686 5.80 9.72 -16.59
CA THR A 686 5.04 9.58 -15.35
C THR A 686 4.35 10.90 -15.04
N LEU A 687 3.03 10.83 -14.82
CA LEU A 687 2.20 11.93 -14.37
C LEU A 687 1.90 11.74 -12.89
N HIS A 688 2.11 12.77 -12.07
CA HIS A 688 1.76 12.76 -10.66
C HIS A 688 0.60 13.73 -10.46
N LEU A 689 -0.53 13.21 -10.01
CA LEU A 689 -1.71 13.99 -9.68
C LEU A 689 -1.52 14.59 -8.28
N VAL A 690 -1.49 15.92 -8.23
CA VAL A 690 -1.62 16.67 -6.97
C VAL A 690 -3.09 16.63 -6.56
N ASP A 691 -3.36 16.40 -5.27
CA ASP A 691 -4.72 16.36 -4.74
C ASP A 691 -5.49 17.64 -5.11
N PRO A 692 -6.56 17.54 -5.92
CA PRO A 692 -7.31 18.71 -6.36
C PRO A 692 -8.05 19.42 -5.24
N HIS A 693 -8.19 18.84 -4.04
CA HIS A 693 -8.71 19.56 -2.87
C HIS A 693 -7.71 20.62 -2.36
N TYR A 694 -6.43 20.47 -2.69
CA TYR A 694 -5.41 21.46 -2.45
C TYR A 694 -5.14 22.29 -3.71
N ARG A 695 -4.68 23.53 -3.48
CA ARG A 695 -3.93 24.30 -4.47
C ARG A 695 -2.55 24.55 -3.89
N ILE A 696 -1.51 24.21 -4.65
CA ILE A 696 -0.12 24.53 -4.29
C ILE A 696 0.47 25.55 -5.27
N CYS A 697 1.60 26.16 -4.88
CA CYS A 697 2.37 27.04 -5.77
C CYS A 697 2.83 26.24 -7.02
N SER A 698 2.52 26.76 -8.21
CA SER A 698 2.73 26.05 -9.48
C SER A 698 3.50 26.89 -10.48
N THR A 699 3.76 26.34 -11.67
CA THR A 699 4.36 27.09 -12.79
C THR A 699 3.49 28.24 -13.30
N ARG A 700 2.24 28.38 -12.85
CA ARG A 700 1.42 29.58 -13.05
C ARG A 700 1.91 30.75 -12.21
N ASN A 701 2.44 30.48 -11.00
CA ASN A 701 2.85 31.51 -10.05
C ASN A 701 4.36 31.76 -10.08
N VAL A 702 5.14 30.82 -10.62
CA VAL A 702 6.61 30.90 -10.68
C VAL A 702 7.06 31.07 -12.13
N PRO A 703 7.71 32.19 -12.49
CA PRO A 703 8.31 32.36 -13.80
C PRO A 703 9.40 31.31 -14.09
N PRO A 704 9.69 30.98 -15.36
CA PRO A 704 10.71 29.99 -15.70
C PRO A 704 12.09 30.36 -15.13
N GLN A 705 12.65 29.50 -14.30
CA GLN A 705 13.89 29.75 -13.55
C GLN A 705 15.16 29.44 -14.36
N GLN A 706 15.02 28.79 -15.51
CA GLN A 706 16.11 28.30 -16.33
C GLN A 706 16.88 29.46 -16.97
N HIS A 707 18.12 29.72 -16.52
CA HIS A 707 18.96 30.80 -17.06
C HIS A 707 19.11 30.72 -18.58
N HIS A 708 19.27 29.53 -19.15
CA HIS A 708 19.46 29.38 -20.59
C HIS A 708 18.22 29.74 -21.42
N TRP A 709 17.02 29.48 -20.89
CA TRP A 709 15.78 29.93 -21.53
C TRP A 709 15.69 31.46 -21.49
N TRP A 710 16.00 32.05 -20.33
CA TRP A 710 16.00 33.50 -20.14
C TRP A 710 17.02 34.20 -21.04
N ALA A 711 18.26 33.69 -21.07
CA ALA A 711 19.36 34.22 -21.84
C ALA A 711 19.06 34.23 -23.34
N GLN A 712 18.44 33.17 -23.84
CA GLN A 712 18.01 33.10 -25.24
C GLN A 712 16.94 34.17 -25.54
N ALA A 713 15.87 34.23 -24.73
CA ALA A 713 14.76 35.15 -24.96
C ALA A 713 15.17 36.63 -24.84
N VAL A 714 15.97 36.97 -23.82
CA VAL A 714 16.50 38.32 -23.64
C VAL A 714 17.51 38.65 -24.74
N GLY A 715 18.40 37.73 -25.10
CA GLY A 715 19.34 37.94 -26.21
C GLY A 715 18.63 38.23 -27.53
N GLU A 716 17.55 37.50 -27.85
CA GLU A 716 16.71 37.77 -29.01
C GLU A 716 16.03 39.14 -28.91
N THR A 717 15.49 39.50 -27.75
CA THR A 717 14.81 40.78 -27.52
C THR A 717 15.77 41.98 -27.62
N LEU A 718 16.95 41.90 -26.99
CA LEU A 718 17.95 42.97 -27.02
C LEU A 718 18.50 43.21 -28.44
N ARG A 719 18.67 42.14 -29.23
CA ARG A 719 19.11 42.22 -30.62
C ARG A 719 18.01 42.70 -31.56
N ALA A 720 16.82 42.11 -31.48
CA ALA A 720 15.75 42.33 -32.45
C ALA A 720 14.91 43.59 -32.12
N ALA A 721 14.54 43.79 -30.86
CA ALA A 721 13.66 44.88 -30.44
C ALA A 721 14.45 46.15 -30.05
N ALA A 722 15.53 46.00 -29.27
CA ALA A 722 16.31 47.14 -28.78
C ALA A 722 17.48 47.56 -29.69
N ARG A 723 17.79 46.76 -30.73
CA ARG A 723 18.89 46.98 -31.69
C ARG A 723 20.24 47.29 -31.01
N LEU A 724 20.49 46.67 -29.85
CA LEU A 724 21.75 46.86 -29.13
C LEU A 724 22.91 46.18 -29.86
N PRO A 725 24.11 46.78 -29.88
CA PRO A 725 25.32 46.10 -30.34
C PRO A 725 25.60 44.83 -29.54
N GLN A 726 26.20 43.84 -30.21
CA GLN A 726 26.48 42.52 -29.62
C GLN A 726 27.34 42.66 -28.35
N GLU A 727 28.28 43.60 -28.32
CA GLU A 727 29.17 43.86 -27.17
C GLU A 727 28.38 44.33 -25.94
N ILE A 728 27.35 45.15 -26.13
CA ILE A 728 26.50 45.65 -25.04
C ILE A 728 25.57 44.55 -24.54
N SER A 729 25.00 43.75 -25.46
CA SER A 729 24.24 42.56 -25.10
C SER A 729 25.09 41.59 -24.30
N ASP A 730 26.31 41.31 -24.74
CA ASP A 730 27.22 40.39 -24.05
C ASP A 730 27.63 40.91 -22.68
N LYS A 731 27.85 42.22 -22.54
CA LYS A 731 28.13 42.85 -21.24
C LYS A 731 26.94 42.78 -20.29
N ILE A 732 25.71 42.97 -20.78
CA ILE A 732 24.49 42.78 -19.97
C ILE A 732 24.42 41.33 -19.49
N MET A 733 24.59 40.37 -20.40
CA MET A 733 24.55 38.94 -20.08
C MET A 733 25.64 38.53 -19.07
N GLN A 734 26.86 39.03 -19.22
CA GLN A 734 27.96 38.81 -18.27
C GLN A 734 27.63 39.35 -16.88
N ASN A 735 27.07 40.56 -16.80
CA ASN A 735 26.73 41.19 -15.53
C ASN A 735 25.55 40.50 -14.82
N THR A 736 24.63 39.89 -15.56
CA THR A 736 23.51 39.12 -14.99
C THR A 736 23.92 37.73 -14.48
N GLY A 737 25.16 37.29 -14.77
CA GLY A 737 25.69 36.02 -14.33
C GLY A 737 24.78 34.85 -14.72
N SER A 738 24.45 33.99 -13.76
CA SER A 738 23.57 32.81 -13.95
C SER A 738 22.12 33.06 -13.53
N TRP A 739 21.67 34.30 -13.47
CA TRP A 739 20.29 34.63 -13.12
C TRP A 739 19.32 34.17 -14.24
N PRO A 740 18.14 33.58 -13.95
CA PRO A 740 17.55 33.37 -12.63
C PRO A 740 18.20 32.22 -11.84
N MET A 741 18.48 31.09 -12.49
CA MET A 741 19.20 29.95 -11.90
C MET A 741 20.05 29.23 -12.96
N GLY A 742 21.34 29.07 -12.68
CA GLY A 742 22.27 28.36 -13.55
C GLY A 742 22.19 26.84 -13.39
N LEU A 743 22.56 26.08 -14.43
CA LEU A 743 22.52 24.62 -14.38
C LEU A 743 23.36 23.99 -13.24
N PRO A 744 24.56 24.51 -12.88
CA PRO A 744 25.29 24.00 -11.73
C PRO A 744 24.57 24.22 -10.38
N GLU A 745 23.87 25.34 -10.23
CA GLU A 745 23.04 25.66 -9.06
C GLU A 745 21.82 24.75 -8.99
N ALA A 746 21.08 24.63 -10.09
CA ALA A 746 19.94 23.73 -10.26
C ALA A 746 20.29 22.28 -9.89
N ARG A 747 21.44 21.77 -10.38
CA ARG A 747 21.93 20.42 -10.04
C ARG A 747 22.28 20.25 -8.55
N ARG A 748 22.71 21.31 -7.85
CA ARG A 748 22.93 21.25 -6.39
C ARG A 748 21.60 21.17 -5.65
N HIS A 749 20.64 22.04 -5.98
CA HIS A 749 19.30 22.01 -5.37
C HIS A 749 18.61 20.67 -5.61
N ARG A 750 18.68 20.14 -6.83
CA ARG A 750 18.17 18.80 -7.12
C ARG A 750 18.73 17.73 -6.18
N ARG A 751 20.05 17.67 -6.01
CA ARG A 751 20.68 16.65 -5.13
C ARG A 751 20.19 16.78 -3.69
N ALA A 752 20.09 18.01 -3.18
CA ALA A 752 19.55 18.26 -1.86
C ALA A 752 18.07 17.86 -1.76
N PHE A 753 17.26 18.19 -2.76
CA PHE A 753 15.85 17.84 -2.76
C PHE A 753 15.62 16.31 -2.77
N TRP A 754 16.36 15.58 -3.61
CA TRP A 754 16.35 14.11 -3.61
C TRP A 754 16.79 13.50 -2.28
N GLN A 755 17.75 14.13 -1.63
CA GLN A 755 18.21 13.71 -0.30
C GLN A 755 17.07 13.85 0.73
N GLU A 756 16.30 14.93 0.69
CA GLU A 756 15.13 15.11 1.56
C GLU A 756 14.03 14.08 1.29
N HIS A 757 13.72 13.78 0.02
CA HIS A 757 12.80 12.70 -0.34
C HIS A 757 13.28 11.35 0.19
N ARG A 758 14.59 11.07 0.08
CA ARG A 758 15.19 9.84 0.60
C ARG A 758 15.10 9.76 2.12
N TRP A 759 15.36 10.86 2.83
CA TRP A 759 15.17 10.92 4.29
C TRP A 759 13.71 10.66 4.65
N ASN A 760 12.75 11.32 4.01
CA ASN A 760 11.32 11.08 4.23
C ASN A 760 10.96 9.59 4.10
N ASN A 761 11.44 8.95 3.03
CA ASN A 761 11.17 7.53 2.81
C ASN A 761 11.74 6.65 3.93
N LEU A 762 13.00 6.86 4.33
CA LEU A 762 13.66 6.06 5.36
C LEU A 762 13.08 6.30 6.77
N VAL A 763 12.81 7.54 7.13
CA VAL A 763 12.22 7.90 8.44
C VAL A 763 10.78 7.39 8.55
N ARG A 764 9.99 7.48 7.48
CA ARG A 764 8.68 6.83 7.44
C ARG A 764 8.82 5.33 7.64
N MET A 765 9.82 4.71 7.03
CA MET A 765 10.06 3.29 7.18
C MET A 765 10.45 2.90 8.60
N ASP A 766 11.27 3.71 9.27
CA ASP A 766 11.62 3.55 10.67
C ASP A 766 10.40 3.66 11.60
N ARG A 767 9.53 4.66 11.39
CA ARG A 767 8.36 4.93 12.24
C ARG A 767 7.06 4.26 11.82
N MET A 768 7.12 3.20 11.02
CA MET A 768 5.93 2.39 10.76
C MET A 768 5.62 1.47 11.93
N ASP A 769 4.33 1.28 12.21
CA ASP A 769 3.88 0.31 13.20
C ASP A 769 4.42 -1.10 12.86
N HIS A 770 4.94 -1.78 13.88
CA HIS A 770 5.30 -3.19 13.80
C HIS A 770 4.06 -4.05 14.08
N PRO A 771 4.03 -5.33 13.67
CA PRO A 771 3.05 -6.27 14.19
C PRO A 771 3.17 -6.31 15.71
N TYR A 772 2.10 -5.97 16.43
CA TYR A 772 2.08 -6.01 17.89
C TYR A 772 1.40 -7.31 18.32
N PHE A 773 2.15 -8.42 18.31
CA PHE A 773 1.73 -9.72 18.89
C PHE A 773 2.30 -9.99 20.29
N ASN A 774 2.62 -8.92 21.02
CA ASN A 774 3.13 -8.98 22.38
C ASN A 774 2.05 -8.81 23.44
N CYS A 775 1.95 -9.81 24.33
CA CYS A 775 1.81 -9.72 25.79
C CYS A 775 1.53 -11.12 26.34
#